data_AF-A0A5J9TSL4-F1
#
_entry.id   AF-A0A5J9TSL4-F1
#
_cell.length_a   1.000
_cell.length_b   1.000
_cell.length_c   1.000
_cell.angle_alpha   90.00
_cell.angle_beta   90.00
_cell.angle_gamma   90.00
#
_symmetry.space_group_name_H-M   'P 1'
#
loop_
_entity.id
_entity.type
_entity.pdbx_description
1 polymer ?
#
loop_
_entity_poly.entity_id
_entity_poly.type
_entity_poly.pdbx_seq_one_letter_code
_entity_poly.pdbx_strand_id
1 'polypeptide(L)'
;MDSKGVAAPAVPEVALQSGNARPMPAVGMGTAAFPMVHENTKNAVLAAIEVGYRHLDTASLYRTEKPVGEAVAEAVRRGLVQSREEVFVTSKLWGSQCHPDLVLPSLRESLQNLQMDYVDLYLVHWPVCLKPGPPKVPNKREDALPFNFEGVWRAMEECQRLGLAKAIGVSNFTTKHLEKILAVATIPPAVNQVELNPVWQQRTLRAYCDAKGIRVAAYSPLGGQNWDGTGNAVLESPVLAEIAKARGKTVAQVSLRWIYEQGVTSIVKSYNKERLKQNLEIFDWELTEEDRLKISQITQKKIIQVESLFTPEGEFTNLQMEYVDLYLIHWPVCLKPGPLGFPNKREDALPFDFEGVWRAMEECQRLGLARAIGVSNFATKHLKKVLAVATIPPAVDQVELNPVWQQRTLRDYCAAKGIRVAAYSPLGGQNWDGQGNSVLESPVLAEIAKARGKTVAQELDDAAAASAVVFASRYVQEPLPRYELGRKSISKDAAYQIIHDELLLDSSPRLNLASFVTTWMEPECDKLILEGINKNYADMDEYPNRCVNIIARLFNAPLSAGETAVGVGTVGSSEAIMLAGLAFKRRWQNRRKAAGKPHDKPNIVTGANVQVCWEKFARYFEVELKEVKLREGCYVMDPDEAVQMVDENTICVAAILGSTLTGEFEDVKRLNNLLAIKNMRTGWDTPIHVDAASGGFIAPFLYPELEWDFRLPLVKSINVSGHKYGLVYAGVGWVVWRNKEDLPEELIFHINYLGADQPTFTLNFSKGTQIIAQYYQFLRLGFEGYRNVMENCMESARILREGLERTGRFTVISKERGVPLVAFTFKGRDTALAFRLSAALRRFGWIVPAYTMPANLEHMAVLRVVVREDFGRTMAERFLSNVQMVLDELDDEAKGGPVPRMRFTIELGPPARGAGEEASVKVVKRESVVAVHRSVSLAGGKTKGVC
;
A
#
# COMPACT_ATOMS: atom_id res chain seq x y z
N MET A 1 -62.63 -17.05 -28.28
CA MET A 1 -61.84 -17.76 -27.25
C MET A 1 -60.77 -16.81 -26.81
N ASP A 2 -60.96 -16.20 -25.64
CA ASP A 2 -60.04 -15.24 -25.06
C ASP A 2 -58.70 -15.91 -24.77
N SER A 3 -57.65 -15.48 -25.47
CA SER A 3 -56.29 -15.87 -25.19
C SER A 3 -55.85 -15.18 -23.91
N LYS A 4 -56.10 -15.80 -22.75
CA LYS A 4 -55.45 -15.43 -21.49
C LYS A 4 -53.94 -15.41 -21.75
N GLY A 5 -53.34 -14.22 -21.72
CA GLY A 5 -51.92 -14.01 -21.88
C GLY A 5 -51.15 -14.81 -20.84
N VAL A 6 -50.38 -15.79 -21.29
CA VAL A 6 -49.37 -16.44 -20.47
C VAL A 6 -48.35 -15.35 -20.14
N ALA A 7 -48.28 -14.94 -18.87
CA ALA A 7 -47.29 -13.99 -18.40
C ALA A 7 -45.89 -14.51 -18.77
N ALA A 8 -45.07 -13.69 -19.43
CA ALA A 8 -43.70 -14.06 -19.75
C ALA A 8 -42.94 -14.43 -18.46
N PRO A 9 -42.12 -15.48 -18.45
CA PRO A 9 -41.37 -15.88 -17.27
C PRO A 9 -40.45 -14.73 -16.81
N ALA A 10 -40.55 -14.36 -15.54
CA ALA A 10 -39.76 -13.28 -14.97
C ALA A 10 -38.27 -13.66 -14.94
N VAL A 11 -37.43 -12.86 -15.62
CA VAL A 11 -35.97 -13.03 -15.59
C VAL A 11 -35.48 -12.69 -14.17
N PRO A 12 -34.74 -13.58 -13.48
CA PRO A 12 -34.17 -13.28 -12.18
C PRO A 12 -33.30 -12.03 -12.21
N GLU A 13 -33.34 -11.24 -11.13
CA GLU A 13 -32.55 -10.03 -11.02
C GLU A 13 -31.53 -10.15 -9.89
N VAL A 14 -30.39 -9.47 -10.06
CA VAL A 14 -29.26 -9.54 -9.15
C VAL A 14 -28.93 -8.14 -8.66
N ALA A 15 -28.92 -7.96 -7.34
CA ALA A 15 -28.53 -6.68 -6.74
C ALA A 15 -27.03 -6.38 -6.98
N LEU A 16 -26.75 -5.15 -7.37
CA LEU A 16 -25.40 -4.59 -7.42
C LEU A 16 -25.02 -4.07 -6.03
N GLN A 17 -23.78 -4.28 -5.61
CA GLN A 17 -23.31 -3.85 -4.28
C GLN A 17 -22.86 -2.39 -4.23
N SER A 18 -22.74 -1.74 -5.38
CA SER A 18 -22.31 -0.36 -5.53
C SER A 18 -23.21 0.38 -6.50
N GLY A 19 -23.55 1.62 -6.14
CA GLY A 19 -24.47 2.48 -6.89
C GLY A 19 -25.94 2.31 -6.53
N ASN A 20 -26.77 3.12 -7.18
CA ASN A 20 -28.21 3.25 -6.95
C ASN A 20 -29.02 2.70 -8.13
N ALA A 21 -28.43 1.79 -8.92
CA ALA A 21 -29.11 1.13 -10.03
C ALA A 21 -30.14 0.14 -9.50
N ARG A 22 -31.20 -0.08 -10.27
CA ARG A 22 -32.11 -1.21 -10.02
C ARG A 22 -31.34 -2.54 -10.10
N PRO A 23 -31.87 -3.63 -9.52
CA PRO A 23 -31.30 -4.96 -9.72
C PRO A 23 -31.11 -5.28 -11.20
N MET A 24 -29.95 -5.86 -11.53
CA MET A 24 -29.55 -6.18 -12.91
C MET A 24 -30.15 -7.52 -13.33
N PRO A 25 -30.92 -7.60 -14.42
CA PRO A 25 -31.43 -8.87 -14.93
C PRO A 25 -30.31 -9.87 -15.25
N ALA A 26 -30.54 -11.16 -14.97
CA ALA A 26 -29.56 -12.23 -15.16
C ALA A 26 -29.24 -12.52 -16.64
N VAL A 27 -30.10 -12.06 -17.56
CA VAL A 27 -29.89 -12.17 -19.01
C VAL A 27 -30.18 -10.81 -19.66
N GLY A 28 -29.19 -10.30 -20.39
CA GLY A 28 -29.26 -9.08 -21.18
C GLY A 28 -29.04 -9.32 -22.67
N MET A 29 -29.54 -8.38 -23.48
CA MET A 29 -29.39 -8.36 -24.92
C MET A 29 -28.20 -7.48 -25.31
N GLY A 30 -27.17 -8.08 -25.91
CA GLY A 30 -26.05 -7.33 -26.48
C GLY A 30 -26.33 -6.84 -27.90
N THR A 31 -25.87 -5.63 -28.23
CA THR A 31 -26.06 -5.02 -29.57
C THR A 31 -24.79 -4.96 -30.43
N ALA A 32 -23.66 -5.48 -29.95
CA ALA A 32 -22.42 -5.50 -30.71
C ALA A 32 -22.53 -6.34 -32.01
N ALA A 33 -22.20 -5.73 -33.14
CA ALA A 33 -22.21 -6.36 -34.46
C ALA A 33 -20.96 -5.98 -35.27
N PHE A 34 -20.59 -6.84 -36.21
CA PHE A 34 -19.55 -6.57 -37.19
C PHE A 34 -20.09 -6.88 -38.60
N PRO A 35 -20.03 -5.93 -39.56
CA PRO A 35 -19.68 -4.51 -39.37
C PRO A 35 -20.62 -3.81 -38.35
N MET A 36 -20.16 -2.68 -37.80
CA MET A 36 -20.87 -1.98 -36.73
C MET A 36 -22.19 -1.38 -37.25
N VAL A 37 -23.21 -1.35 -36.39
CA VAL A 37 -24.62 -1.01 -36.72
C VAL A 37 -25.24 -1.97 -37.73
N HIS A 38 -26.11 -2.85 -37.24
CA HIS A 38 -26.99 -3.63 -38.12
C HIS A 38 -28.30 -2.86 -38.35
N GLU A 39 -28.78 -2.81 -39.58
CA GLU A 39 -30.04 -2.11 -39.94
C GLU A 39 -31.25 -2.55 -39.08
N ASN A 40 -31.26 -3.81 -38.62
CA ASN A 40 -32.33 -4.40 -37.83
C ASN A 40 -32.17 -4.24 -36.31
N THR A 41 -31.18 -3.48 -35.83
CA THR A 41 -30.90 -3.35 -34.38
C THR A 41 -32.13 -2.89 -33.59
N LYS A 42 -32.82 -1.84 -34.05
CA LYS A 42 -34.03 -1.32 -33.41
C LYS A 42 -35.14 -2.37 -33.31
N ASN A 43 -35.42 -3.07 -34.41
CA ASN A 43 -36.47 -4.09 -34.48
C ASN A 43 -36.16 -5.28 -33.58
N ALA A 44 -34.89 -5.68 -33.48
CA ALA A 44 -34.50 -6.77 -32.61
C ALA A 44 -34.52 -6.40 -31.13
N VAL A 45 -34.15 -5.17 -30.77
CA VAL A 45 -34.31 -4.67 -29.40
C VAL A 45 -35.79 -4.62 -29.01
N LEU A 46 -36.66 -4.14 -29.91
CA LEU A 46 -38.12 -4.18 -29.71
C LEU A 46 -38.63 -5.61 -29.51
N ALA A 47 -38.22 -6.55 -30.36
CA ALA A 47 -38.59 -7.96 -30.23
C ALA A 47 -38.08 -8.58 -28.93
N ALA A 48 -36.89 -8.19 -28.46
CA ALA A 48 -36.34 -8.65 -27.18
C ALA A 48 -37.19 -8.15 -26.00
N ILE A 49 -37.57 -6.87 -26.00
CA ILE A 49 -38.46 -6.30 -24.97
C ILE A 49 -39.81 -7.02 -24.97
N GLU A 50 -40.36 -7.29 -26.16
CA GLU A 50 -41.64 -8.00 -26.35
C GLU A 50 -41.61 -9.43 -25.78
N VAL A 51 -40.50 -10.15 -25.93
CA VAL A 51 -40.37 -11.52 -25.38
C VAL A 51 -39.95 -11.56 -23.90
N GLY A 52 -39.62 -10.41 -23.29
CA GLY A 52 -39.37 -10.31 -21.84
C GLY A 52 -37.98 -9.83 -21.42
N TYR A 53 -37.10 -9.45 -22.34
CA TYR A 53 -35.81 -8.83 -21.95
C TYR A 53 -36.03 -7.50 -21.26
N ARG A 54 -35.25 -7.28 -20.20
CA ARG A 54 -35.20 -6.01 -19.46
C ARG A 54 -33.78 -5.49 -19.26
N HIS A 55 -32.75 -6.12 -19.84
CA HIS A 55 -31.38 -5.60 -19.84
C HIS A 55 -30.87 -5.44 -21.28
N LEU A 56 -30.47 -4.22 -21.65
CA LEU A 56 -29.94 -3.87 -22.95
C LEU A 56 -28.50 -3.37 -22.81
N ASP A 57 -27.57 -3.99 -23.53
CA ASP A 57 -26.15 -3.65 -23.51
C ASP A 57 -25.71 -3.06 -24.84
N THR A 58 -25.24 -1.81 -24.79
CA THR A 58 -24.69 -1.06 -25.92
C THR A 58 -23.35 -0.41 -25.55
N ALA A 59 -22.76 0.35 -26.47
CA ALA A 59 -21.59 1.19 -26.25
C ALA A 59 -21.51 2.28 -27.33
N SER A 60 -20.79 3.37 -27.06
CA SER A 60 -20.52 4.42 -28.05
C SER A 60 -19.79 3.86 -29.28
N LEU A 61 -18.82 2.95 -29.07
CA LEU A 61 -18.14 2.23 -30.16
C LEU A 61 -19.12 1.50 -31.06
N TYR A 62 -20.15 0.85 -30.49
CA TYR A 62 -21.09 0.02 -31.24
C TYR A 62 -21.93 0.83 -32.22
N ARG A 63 -22.04 2.15 -31.98
CA ARG A 63 -22.94 3.07 -32.69
C ARG A 63 -24.41 2.61 -32.64
N THR A 64 -24.76 1.82 -31.64
CA THR A 64 -26.13 1.28 -31.43
C THR A 64 -26.92 2.01 -30.35
N GLU A 65 -26.35 3.02 -29.69
CA GLU A 65 -27.04 3.82 -28.67
C GLU A 65 -28.34 4.44 -29.19
N LYS A 66 -28.30 5.08 -30.37
CA LYS A 66 -29.50 5.67 -30.98
C LYS A 66 -30.61 4.66 -31.27
N PRO A 67 -30.39 3.55 -32.01
CA PRO A 67 -31.46 2.58 -32.25
C PRO A 67 -31.95 1.88 -30.97
N VAL A 68 -31.12 1.73 -29.94
CA VAL A 68 -31.55 1.24 -28.61
C VAL A 68 -32.49 2.25 -27.95
N GLY A 69 -32.13 3.53 -27.95
CA GLY A 69 -32.97 4.62 -27.43
C GLY A 69 -34.34 4.68 -28.11
N GLU A 70 -34.34 4.66 -29.45
CA GLU A 70 -35.58 4.66 -30.23
C GLU A 70 -36.46 3.42 -29.98
N ALA A 71 -35.84 2.25 -29.78
CA ALA A 71 -36.55 1.02 -29.48
C ALA A 71 -37.19 1.05 -28.08
N VAL A 72 -36.49 1.55 -27.07
CA VAL A 72 -37.05 1.71 -25.72
C VAL A 72 -38.20 2.71 -25.71
N ALA A 73 -38.03 3.87 -26.37
CA ALA A 73 -39.10 4.86 -26.49
C ALA A 73 -40.33 4.30 -27.21
N GLU A 74 -40.14 3.52 -28.28
CA GLU A 74 -41.23 2.84 -28.99
C GLU A 74 -41.87 1.74 -28.14
N ALA A 75 -41.10 1.00 -27.35
CA ALA A 75 -41.63 -0.01 -26.43
C ALA A 75 -42.55 0.59 -25.36
N VAL A 76 -42.19 1.76 -24.82
CA VAL A 76 -43.04 2.53 -23.89
C VAL A 76 -44.30 3.00 -24.61
N ARG A 77 -44.19 3.59 -25.81
CA ARG A 77 -45.35 4.03 -26.60
C ARG A 77 -46.33 2.89 -26.93
N ARG A 78 -45.81 1.68 -27.18
CA ARG A 78 -46.61 0.48 -27.46
C ARG A 78 -47.15 -0.20 -26.21
N GLY A 79 -46.78 0.25 -25.01
CA GLY A 79 -47.16 -0.40 -23.76
C GLY A 79 -46.49 -1.77 -23.52
N LEU A 80 -45.37 -2.05 -24.18
CA LEU A 80 -44.57 -3.28 -23.93
C LEU A 80 -43.83 -3.21 -22.57
N VAL A 81 -43.57 -1.99 -22.10
CA VAL A 81 -43.08 -1.62 -20.77
C VAL A 81 -43.84 -0.35 -20.33
N GLN A 82 -44.09 -0.16 -19.04
CA GLN A 82 -44.81 1.04 -18.56
C GLN A 82 -43.95 2.30 -18.63
N SER A 83 -42.63 2.15 -18.52
CA SER A 83 -41.71 3.28 -18.40
C SER A 83 -40.27 2.91 -18.78
N ARG A 84 -39.38 3.90 -18.93
CA ARG A 84 -37.96 3.67 -19.21
C ARG A 84 -37.27 2.95 -18.04
N GLU A 85 -37.72 3.21 -16.83
CA GLU A 85 -37.24 2.69 -15.56
C GLU A 85 -37.40 1.16 -15.48
N GLU A 86 -38.30 0.58 -16.28
CA GLU A 86 -38.45 -0.87 -16.40
C GLU A 86 -37.29 -1.57 -17.13
N VAL A 87 -36.45 -0.83 -17.85
CA VAL A 87 -35.33 -1.40 -18.62
C VAL A 87 -34.01 -1.02 -17.97
N PHE A 88 -33.09 -1.97 -17.81
CA PHE A 88 -31.71 -1.75 -17.39
C PHE A 88 -30.85 -1.52 -18.64
N VAL A 89 -30.27 -0.32 -18.80
CA VAL A 89 -29.42 0.02 -19.96
C VAL A 89 -27.97 0.18 -19.56
N THR A 90 -27.08 -0.53 -20.26
CA THR A 90 -25.62 -0.43 -20.11
C THR A 90 -25.00 0.27 -21.32
N SER A 91 -24.15 1.30 -21.08
CA SER A 91 -23.25 1.84 -22.11
C SER A 91 -21.80 1.88 -21.61
N LYS A 92 -20.85 2.20 -22.49
CA LYS A 92 -19.41 2.08 -22.22
C LYS A 92 -18.59 3.24 -22.79
N LEU A 93 -17.63 3.72 -22.00
CA LEU A 93 -16.59 4.68 -22.36
C LEU A 93 -15.51 3.99 -23.20
N TRP A 94 -15.28 4.45 -24.43
CA TRP A 94 -14.26 3.88 -25.32
C TRP A 94 -12.85 4.43 -25.04
N GLY A 95 -11.82 3.72 -25.49
CA GLY A 95 -10.41 4.00 -25.18
C GLY A 95 -9.92 5.39 -25.59
N SER A 96 -10.46 5.97 -26.67
CA SER A 96 -10.11 7.34 -27.09
C SER A 96 -10.78 8.43 -26.24
N GLN A 97 -11.69 8.05 -25.33
CA GLN A 97 -12.28 8.92 -24.32
C GLN A 97 -11.82 8.59 -22.90
N CYS A 98 -10.88 7.65 -22.72
CA CYS A 98 -10.30 7.29 -21.42
C CYS A 98 -9.27 8.34 -20.94
N HIS A 99 -9.69 9.60 -20.93
CA HIS A 99 -8.97 10.76 -20.37
C HIS A 99 -9.88 11.40 -19.31
N PRO A 100 -9.36 11.81 -18.14
CA PRO A 100 -10.19 12.27 -17.02
C PRO A 100 -11.21 13.37 -17.40
N ASP A 101 -10.78 14.32 -18.24
CA ASP A 101 -11.56 15.46 -18.73
C ASP A 101 -12.60 15.08 -19.79
N LEU A 102 -12.44 13.94 -20.46
CA LEU A 102 -13.34 13.48 -21.54
C LEU A 102 -14.43 12.52 -21.06
N VAL A 103 -14.31 11.91 -19.87
CA VAL A 103 -15.28 10.91 -19.36
C VAL A 103 -16.70 11.49 -19.26
N LEU A 104 -16.86 12.63 -18.58
CA LEU A 104 -18.17 13.24 -18.36
C LEU A 104 -18.83 13.75 -19.65
N PRO A 105 -18.12 14.48 -20.55
CA PRO A 105 -18.65 14.83 -21.86
C PRO A 105 -19.11 13.62 -22.68
N SER A 106 -18.34 12.52 -22.63
CA SER A 106 -18.65 11.31 -23.38
C SER A 106 -19.91 10.60 -22.88
N LEU A 107 -20.14 10.56 -21.56
CA LEU A 107 -21.39 10.04 -21.02
C LEU A 107 -22.59 10.91 -21.44
N ARG A 108 -22.44 12.24 -21.46
CA ARG A 108 -23.52 13.14 -21.94
C ARG A 108 -23.85 12.90 -23.40
N GLU A 109 -22.85 12.67 -24.25
CA GLU A 109 -23.06 12.29 -25.65
C GLU A 109 -23.79 10.94 -25.77
N SER A 110 -23.37 9.92 -25.01
CA SER A 110 -24.06 8.64 -24.94
C SER A 110 -25.54 8.78 -24.55
N LEU A 111 -25.84 9.62 -23.54
CA LEU A 111 -27.20 9.92 -23.09
C LEU A 111 -28.03 10.63 -24.16
N GLN A 112 -27.43 11.59 -24.86
CA GLN A 112 -28.06 12.27 -26.00
C GLN A 112 -28.40 11.29 -27.12
N ASN A 113 -27.47 10.40 -27.48
CA ASN A 113 -27.71 9.37 -28.48
C ASN A 113 -28.84 8.42 -28.06
N LEU A 114 -28.83 7.98 -26.80
CA LEU A 114 -29.85 7.12 -26.21
C LEU A 114 -31.21 7.81 -26.02
N GLN A 115 -31.27 9.14 -26.05
CA GLN A 115 -32.45 9.93 -25.68
C GLN A 115 -32.93 9.61 -24.26
N MET A 116 -32.00 9.55 -23.31
CA MET A 116 -32.24 9.19 -21.91
C MET A 116 -31.54 10.17 -20.96
N ASP A 117 -32.11 10.37 -19.77
CA ASP A 117 -31.50 11.22 -18.74
C ASP A 117 -30.39 10.49 -17.96
N TYR A 118 -30.42 9.16 -17.95
CA TYR A 118 -29.43 8.33 -17.28
C TYR A 118 -29.27 6.95 -17.93
N VAL A 119 -28.14 6.30 -17.65
CA VAL A 119 -27.93 4.86 -17.85
C VAL A 119 -27.88 4.13 -16.51
N ASP A 120 -28.34 2.88 -16.49
CA ASP A 120 -28.32 2.07 -15.29
C ASP A 120 -26.90 1.64 -14.94
N LEU A 121 -26.07 1.38 -15.95
CA LEU A 121 -24.65 1.01 -15.80
C LEU A 121 -23.78 1.69 -16.85
N TYR A 122 -22.70 2.35 -16.42
CA TYR A 122 -21.67 2.90 -17.30
C TYR A 122 -20.32 2.23 -17.05
N LEU A 123 -19.72 1.65 -18.10
CA LEU A 123 -18.47 0.88 -17.97
C LEU A 123 -17.29 1.55 -18.66
N VAL A 124 -16.09 1.46 -18.08
CA VAL A 124 -14.86 1.62 -18.86
C VAL A 124 -14.70 0.40 -19.78
N HIS A 125 -14.74 0.58 -21.10
CA HIS A 125 -14.90 -0.53 -22.06
C HIS A 125 -13.66 -1.45 -22.15
N TRP A 126 -12.46 -0.88 -22.08
CA TRP A 126 -11.19 -1.59 -22.05
C TRP A 126 -10.20 -0.83 -21.17
N PRO A 127 -9.23 -1.52 -20.51
CA PRO A 127 -8.14 -0.88 -19.78
C PRO A 127 -7.08 -0.31 -20.74
N VAL A 128 -7.51 0.44 -21.77
CA VAL A 128 -6.67 1.01 -22.82
C VAL A 128 -7.01 2.48 -23.01
N CYS A 129 -6.00 3.33 -23.01
CA CYS A 129 -6.13 4.74 -23.36
C CYS A 129 -5.56 4.96 -24.76
N LEU A 130 -6.30 5.67 -25.60
CA LEU A 130 -5.90 6.00 -26.97
C LEU A 130 -5.87 7.52 -27.12
N LYS A 131 -5.15 8.03 -28.13
CA LYS A 131 -5.23 9.45 -28.50
C LYS A 131 -6.70 9.90 -28.64
N PRO A 132 -7.06 11.09 -28.12
CA PRO A 132 -8.41 11.63 -28.25
C PRO A 132 -8.91 11.64 -29.69
N GLY A 133 -10.16 11.20 -29.88
CA GLY A 133 -10.78 11.13 -31.19
C GLY A 133 -12.03 10.26 -31.22
N PRO A 134 -12.76 10.20 -32.34
CA PRO A 134 -14.00 9.43 -32.45
C PRO A 134 -13.74 7.93 -32.23
N PRO A 135 -14.68 7.19 -31.61
CA PRO A 135 -14.54 5.75 -31.41
C PRO A 135 -14.33 5.00 -32.73
N LYS A 136 -13.24 4.24 -32.80
CA LYS A 136 -12.86 3.42 -33.97
C LYS A 136 -12.14 2.14 -33.54
N VAL A 137 -12.20 1.13 -34.41
CA VAL A 137 -11.42 -0.11 -34.33
C VAL A 137 -11.24 -0.64 -35.77
N PRO A 138 -10.06 -1.17 -36.16
CA PRO A 138 -8.81 -1.23 -35.39
C PRO A 138 -8.15 0.15 -35.20
N ASN A 139 -7.32 0.25 -34.17
CA ASN A 139 -6.53 1.44 -33.81
C ASN A 139 -5.08 1.29 -34.25
N LYS A 140 -4.36 2.39 -34.48
CA LYS A 140 -2.91 2.29 -34.71
C LYS A 140 -2.21 2.02 -33.38
N ARG A 141 -1.17 1.19 -33.37
CA ARG A 141 -0.38 0.90 -32.16
C ARG A 141 0.23 2.17 -31.55
N GLU A 142 0.64 3.11 -32.40
CA GLU A 142 1.19 4.44 -32.05
C GLU A 142 0.18 5.38 -31.39
N ASP A 143 -1.12 5.04 -31.42
CA ASP A 143 -2.17 5.82 -30.77
C ASP A 143 -2.39 5.37 -29.32
N ALA A 144 -1.78 4.28 -28.86
CA ALA A 144 -1.87 3.83 -27.48
C ALA A 144 -1.10 4.76 -26.53
N LEU A 145 -1.75 5.12 -25.42
CA LEU A 145 -1.22 5.98 -24.37
C LEU A 145 -1.28 5.26 -23.01
N PRO A 146 -0.44 5.66 -22.04
CA PRO A 146 -0.56 5.17 -20.66
C PRO A 146 -1.96 5.40 -20.08
N PHE A 147 -2.53 4.38 -19.44
CA PHE A 147 -3.86 4.47 -18.83
C PHE A 147 -3.79 5.14 -17.44
N ASN A 148 -4.41 6.32 -17.28
CA ASN A 148 -4.56 6.97 -15.99
C ASN A 148 -5.72 6.35 -15.20
N PHE A 149 -5.44 5.28 -14.45
CA PHE A 149 -6.45 4.54 -13.68
C PHE A 149 -7.20 5.43 -12.69
N GLU A 150 -6.48 6.23 -11.92
CA GLU A 150 -7.07 7.10 -10.90
C GLU A 150 -7.92 8.20 -11.52
N GLY A 151 -7.37 8.98 -12.44
CA GLY A 151 -8.07 10.12 -13.02
C GLY A 151 -9.33 9.72 -13.78
N VAL A 152 -9.28 8.64 -14.57
CA VAL A 152 -10.46 8.12 -15.29
C VAL A 152 -11.50 7.60 -14.30
N TRP A 153 -11.09 6.85 -13.27
CA TRP A 153 -12.03 6.34 -12.29
C TRP A 153 -12.72 7.45 -11.50
N ARG A 154 -11.99 8.47 -11.04
CA ARG A 154 -12.57 9.65 -10.37
C ARG A 154 -13.63 10.34 -11.23
N ALA A 155 -13.40 10.45 -12.54
CA ALA A 155 -14.37 11.02 -13.45
C ALA A 155 -15.60 10.11 -13.67
N MET A 156 -15.43 8.78 -13.61
CA MET A 156 -16.57 7.84 -13.58
C MET A 156 -17.39 7.99 -12.29
N GLU A 157 -16.75 8.14 -11.13
CA GLU A 157 -17.42 8.42 -9.85
C GLU A 157 -18.25 9.71 -9.92
N GLU A 158 -17.72 10.74 -10.57
CA GLU A 158 -18.43 12.00 -10.79
C GLU A 158 -19.67 11.83 -11.68
N CYS A 159 -19.57 11.06 -12.76
CA CYS A 159 -20.73 10.70 -13.58
C CYS A 159 -21.86 10.05 -12.76
N GLN A 160 -21.51 9.19 -11.80
CA GLN A 160 -22.49 8.59 -10.89
C GLN A 160 -23.05 9.61 -9.90
N ARG A 161 -22.20 10.46 -9.31
CA ARG A 161 -22.60 11.50 -8.35
C ARG A 161 -23.58 12.50 -8.97
N LEU A 162 -23.40 12.83 -10.25
CA LEU A 162 -24.31 13.67 -11.04
C LEU A 162 -25.61 12.96 -11.44
N GLY A 163 -25.74 11.66 -11.15
CA GLY A 163 -26.93 10.86 -11.42
C GLY A 163 -27.10 10.43 -12.89
N LEU A 164 -26.09 10.70 -13.74
CA LEU A 164 -26.06 10.36 -15.17
C LEU A 164 -25.83 8.86 -15.40
N ALA A 165 -25.13 8.20 -14.48
CA ALA A 165 -25.07 6.75 -14.36
C ALA A 165 -25.57 6.34 -12.98
N LYS A 166 -26.41 5.30 -12.87
CA LYS A 166 -26.85 4.80 -11.56
C LYS A 166 -25.83 3.89 -10.89
N ALA A 167 -25.07 3.14 -11.68
CA ALA A 167 -23.89 2.40 -11.27
C ALA A 167 -22.76 2.57 -12.29
N ILE A 168 -21.53 2.44 -11.84
CA ILE A 168 -20.33 2.42 -12.68
C ILE A 168 -19.56 1.12 -12.54
N GLY A 169 -18.86 0.74 -13.59
CA GLY A 169 -18.05 -0.47 -13.60
C GLY A 169 -16.98 -0.45 -14.67
N VAL A 170 -16.46 -1.62 -14.97
CA VAL A 170 -15.39 -1.83 -15.94
C VAL A 170 -15.70 -3.01 -16.86
N SER A 171 -14.99 -3.11 -17.97
CA SER A 171 -15.09 -4.20 -18.93
C SER A 171 -13.68 -4.60 -19.39
N ASN A 172 -13.42 -5.90 -19.45
CA ASN A 172 -12.11 -6.48 -19.79
C ASN A 172 -10.99 -6.23 -18.77
N PHE A 173 -11.32 -5.98 -17.50
CA PHE A 173 -10.33 -5.75 -16.46
C PHE A 173 -9.87 -7.08 -15.84
N THR A 174 -8.56 -7.25 -15.70
CA THR A 174 -7.94 -8.36 -14.97
C THR A 174 -7.97 -8.09 -13.46
N THR A 175 -7.64 -9.09 -12.63
CA THR A 175 -7.51 -8.88 -11.18
C THR A 175 -6.53 -7.75 -10.84
N LYS A 176 -5.39 -7.67 -11.53
CA LYS A 176 -4.41 -6.59 -11.36
C LYS A 176 -4.95 -5.21 -11.72
N HIS A 177 -5.79 -5.11 -12.76
CA HIS A 177 -6.42 -3.83 -13.11
C HIS A 177 -7.46 -3.43 -12.05
N LEU A 178 -8.22 -4.40 -11.53
CA LEU A 178 -9.19 -4.16 -10.46
C LEU A 178 -8.50 -3.72 -9.17
N GLU A 179 -7.35 -4.30 -8.80
CA GLU A 179 -6.54 -3.86 -7.65
C GLU A 179 -6.15 -2.39 -7.76
N LYS A 180 -5.70 -1.94 -8.94
CA LYS A 180 -5.35 -0.52 -9.18
C LYS A 180 -6.55 0.42 -8.99
N ILE A 181 -7.73 0.02 -9.46
CA ILE A 181 -8.96 0.81 -9.28
C ILE A 181 -9.39 0.81 -7.80
N LEU A 182 -9.45 -0.35 -7.17
CA LEU A 182 -9.90 -0.50 -5.78
C LEU A 182 -8.98 0.23 -4.78
N ALA A 183 -7.70 0.41 -5.10
CA ALA A 183 -6.77 1.17 -4.27
C ALA A 183 -7.12 2.67 -4.16
N VAL A 184 -7.83 3.23 -5.16
CA VAL A 184 -8.16 4.66 -5.24
C VAL A 184 -9.67 4.94 -5.20
N ALA A 185 -10.50 3.93 -5.48
CA ALA A 185 -11.94 4.06 -5.58
C ALA A 185 -12.59 4.45 -4.24
N THR A 186 -13.45 5.45 -4.27
CA THR A 186 -14.42 5.76 -3.22
C THR A 186 -15.76 5.08 -3.50
N ILE A 187 -16.11 4.90 -4.78
CA ILE A 187 -17.23 4.07 -5.23
C ILE A 187 -16.61 2.89 -5.98
N PRO A 188 -16.66 1.65 -5.44
CA PRO A 188 -16.07 0.50 -6.10
C PRO A 188 -16.85 0.13 -7.37
N PRO A 189 -16.21 -0.50 -8.38
CA PRO A 189 -16.88 -0.94 -9.59
C PRO A 189 -17.99 -1.94 -9.26
N ALA A 190 -19.22 -1.67 -9.69
CA ALA A 190 -20.36 -2.56 -9.45
C ALA A 190 -20.30 -3.84 -10.31
N VAL A 191 -19.74 -3.72 -11.52
CA VAL A 191 -19.68 -4.79 -12.53
C VAL A 191 -18.32 -4.82 -13.21
N ASN A 192 -17.79 -6.02 -13.46
CA ASN A 192 -16.74 -6.28 -14.44
C ASN A 192 -17.29 -7.16 -15.57
N GLN A 193 -17.49 -6.58 -16.76
CA GLN A 193 -18.00 -7.31 -17.92
C GLN A 193 -16.84 -7.89 -18.76
N VAL A 194 -16.82 -9.21 -18.98
CA VAL A 194 -15.68 -9.90 -19.61
C VAL A 194 -16.13 -11.01 -20.57
N GLU A 195 -15.25 -11.42 -21.48
CA GLU A 195 -15.47 -12.63 -22.30
C GLU A 195 -15.61 -13.83 -21.36
N LEU A 196 -16.77 -14.47 -21.30
CA LEU A 196 -16.95 -15.63 -20.43
C LEU A 196 -17.96 -16.60 -21.02
N ASN A 197 -17.56 -17.86 -21.11
CA ASN A 197 -18.36 -18.96 -21.65
C ASN A 197 -17.74 -20.30 -21.21
N PRO A 198 -18.35 -21.46 -21.53
CA PRO A 198 -17.83 -22.77 -21.14
C PRO A 198 -16.39 -23.06 -21.61
N VAL A 199 -15.94 -22.49 -22.73
CA VAL A 199 -14.57 -22.62 -23.25
C VAL A 199 -13.61 -21.58 -22.69
N TRP A 200 -14.09 -20.58 -21.95
CA TRP A 200 -13.28 -19.58 -21.26
C TRP A 200 -13.95 -19.12 -19.95
N GLN A 201 -13.69 -19.88 -18.88
CA GLN A 201 -14.49 -19.87 -17.65
C GLN A 201 -14.06 -18.84 -16.61
N GLN A 202 -12.85 -18.29 -16.76
CA GLN A 202 -12.25 -17.25 -15.91
C GLN A 202 -12.40 -17.47 -14.40
N ARG A 203 -12.13 -18.69 -13.90
CA ARG A 203 -12.35 -19.08 -12.49
C ARG A 203 -11.69 -18.12 -11.50
N THR A 204 -10.42 -17.77 -11.72
CA THR A 204 -9.66 -16.85 -10.85
C THR A 204 -10.29 -15.46 -10.80
N LEU A 205 -10.68 -14.90 -11.94
CA LEU A 205 -11.28 -13.57 -12.00
C LEU A 205 -12.65 -13.56 -11.32
N ARG A 206 -13.48 -14.58 -11.55
CA ARG A 206 -14.80 -14.70 -10.91
C ARG A 206 -14.68 -14.76 -9.40
N ALA A 207 -13.81 -15.62 -8.87
CA ALA A 207 -13.58 -15.73 -7.43
C ALA A 207 -13.09 -14.41 -6.82
N TYR A 208 -12.18 -13.70 -7.52
CA TYR A 208 -11.70 -12.39 -7.08
C TYR A 208 -12.81 -11.34 -7.05
N CYS A 209 -13.61 -11.25 -8.12
CA CYS A 209 -14.73 -10.31 -8.21
C CYS A 209 -15.77 -10.57 -7.11
N ASP A 210 -16.13 -11.83 -6.87
CA ASP A 210 -17.07 -12.22 -5.82
C ASP A 210 -16.58 -11.79 -4.43
N ALA A 211 -15.32 -12.07 -4.11
CA ALA A 211 -14.70 -11.65 -2.85
C ALA A 211 -14.62 -10.12 -2.65
N LYS A 212 -14.71 -9.34 -3.73
CA LYS A 212 -14.69 -7.87 -3.71
C LYS A 212 -16.07 -7.23 -3.89
N GLY A 213 -17.13 -8.04 -3.98
CA GLY A 213 -18.48 -7.52 -4.18
C GLY A 213 -18.78 -7.02 -5.60
N ILE A 214 -17.94 -7.38 -6.57
CA ILE A 214 -18.05 -6.95 -7.97
C ILE A 214 -18.80 -8.04 -8.74
N ARG A 215 -19.89 -7.69 -9.41
CA ARG A 215 -20.61 -8.67 -10.25
C ARG A 215 -19.89 -8.91 -11.57
N VAL A 216 -19.88 -10.15 -12.04
CA VAL A 216 -19.36 -10.49 -13.36
C VAL A 216 -20.52 -10.55 -14.36
N ALA A 217 -20.32 -9.94 -15.52
CA ALA A 217 -21.22 -10.06 -16.66
C ALA A 217 -20.46 -10.66 -17.85
N ALA A 218 -21.00 -11.72 -18.45
CA ALA A 218 -20.40 -12.44 -19.57
C ALA A 218 -20.85 -11.84 -20.90
N TYR A 219 -19.92 -11.27 -21.67
CA TYR A 219 -20.14 -11.07 -23.11
C TYR A 219 -19.61 -12.28 -23.88
N SER A 220 -20.10 -12.46 -25.12
CA SER A 220 -19.85 -13.66 -25.94
C SER A 220 -20.15 -14.98 -25.21
N PRO A 221 -21.33 -15.11 -24.54
CA PRO A 221 -21.69 -16.33 -23.80
C PRO A 221 -21.82 -17.57 -24.71
N LEU A 222 -21.92 -17.37 -26.02
CA LEU A 222 -21.99 -18.42 -27.05
C LEU A 222 -20.69 -18.51 -27.87
N GLY A 223 -19.55 -18.10 -27.32
CA GLY A 223 -18.23 -18.22 -27.96
C GLY A 223 -17.88 -17.15 -29.00
N GLY A 224 -18.87 -16.37 -29.45
CA GLY A 224 -18.70 -15.46 -30.58
C GLY A 224 -18.48 -16.20 -31.89
N GLN A 225 -18.74 -15.57 -33.04
CA GLN A 225 -18.03 -15.98 -34.25
C GLN A 225 -16.60 -15.46 -34.08
N ASN A 226 -15.57 -16.27 -34.34
CA ASN A 226 -14.22 -15.73 -34.41
C ASN A 226 -14.26 -14.51 -35.34
N TRP A 227 -13.61 -13.40 -34.95
CA TRP A 227 -13.62 -12.17 -35.76
C TRP A 227 -12.98 -12.35 -37.15
N ASP A 228 -12.34 -13.50 -37.39
CA ASP A 228 -11.80 -13.97 -38.67
C ASP A 228 -12.71 -14.95 -39.44
N GLY A 229 -13.89 -15.30 -38.90
CA GLY A 229 -14.86 -16.21 -39.53
C GLY A 229 -14.63 -17.72 -39.30
N THR A 230 -13.67 -18.14 -38.47
CA THR A 230 -13.27 -19.55 -38.33
C THR A 230 -14.00 -20.34 -37.22
N GLY A 231 -15.26 -20.71 -37.40
CA GLY A 231 -15.97 -21.62 -36.47
C GLY A 231 -16.39 -21.01 -35.12
N ASN A 232 -17.02 -21.83 -34.26
CA ASN A 232 -17.54 -21.41 -32.96
C ASN A 232 -17.31 -22.50 -31.89
N ALA A 233 -16.27 -22.30 -31.06
CA ALA A 233 -15.84 -23.28 -30.07
C ALA A 233 -16.90 -23.66 -29.01
N VAL A 234 -17.91 -22.82 -28.77
CA VAL A 234 -19.01 -23.14 -27.84
C VAL A 234 -20.11 -23.92 -28.55
N LEU A 235 -20.62 -23.40 -29.66
CA LEU A 235 -21.73 -24.01 -30.39
C LEU A 235 -21.35 -25.33 -31.08
N GLU A 236 -20.08 -25.50 -31.42
CA GLU A 236 -19.52 -26.71 -32.05
C GLU A 236 -18.89 -27.67 -31.01
N SER A 237 -19.00 -27.37 -29.71
CA SER A 237 -18.43 -28.21 -28.65
C SER A 237 -19.14 -29.58 -28.60
N PRO A 238 -18.42 -30.70 -28.77
CA PRO A 238 -19.01 -32.03 -28.68
C PRO A 238 -19.54 -32.31 -27.25
N VAL A 239 -18.85 -31.78 -26.23
CA VAL A 239 -19.25 -31.91 -24.83
C VAL A 239 -20.58 -31.21 -24.57
N LEU A 240 -20.74 -29.97 -25.05
CA LEU A 240 -22.00 -29.25 -24.87
C LEU A 240 -23.13 -29.82 -25.71
N ALA A 241 -22.83 -30.37 -26.90
CA ALA A 241 -23.81 -31.05 -27.74
C ALA A 241 -24.35 -32.34 -27.08
N GLU A 242 -23.49 -33.11 -26.41
CA GLU A 242 -23.88 -34.28 -25.63
C GLU A 242 -24.83 -33.89 -24.49
N ILE A 243 -24.46 -32.87 -23.69
CA ILE A 243 -25.28 -32.36 -22.59
C ILE A 243 -26.62 -31.82 -23.11
N ALA A 244 -26.59 -31.05 -24.20
CA ALA A 244 -27.79 -30.49 -24.84
C ALA A 244 -28.76 -31.60 -25.24
N LYS A 245 -28.27 -32.68 -25.87
CA LYS A 245 -29.06 -33.86 -26.22
C LYS A 245 -29.63 -34.55 -24.98
N ALA A 246 -28.82 -34.76 -23.94
CA ALA A 246 -29.25 -35.40 -22.70
C ALA A 246 -30.34 -34.60 -21.95
N ARG A 247 -30.31 -33.27 -22.04
CA ARG A 247 -31.27 -32.37 -21.38
C ARG A 247 -32.48 -32.00 -22.24
N GLY A 248 -32.50 -32.38 -23.52
CA GLY A 248 -33.54 -31.94 -24.45
C GLY A 248 -33.52 -30.42 -24.68
N LYS A 249 -32.34 -29.80 -24.62
CA LYS A 249 -32.12 -28.36 -24.76
C LYS A 249 -31.17 -28.07 -25.92
N THR A 250 -31.03 -26.81 -26.29
CA THR A 250 -30.02 -26.39 -27.28
C THR A 250 -28.65 -26.17 -26.63
N VAL A 251 -27.56 -26.27 -27.39
CA VAL A 251 -26.20 -25.93 -26.91
C VAL A 251 -26.15 -24.50 -26.36
N ALA A 252 -26.89 -23.57 -26.98
CA ALA A 252 -27.00 -22.20 -26.50
C ALA A 252 -27.63 -22.12 -25.10
N GLN A 253 -28.73 -22.84 -24.87
CA GLN A 253 -29.37 -22.90 -23.55
C GLN A 253 -28.46 -23.55 -22.50
N VAL A 254 -27.72 -24.61 -22.85
CA VAL A 254 -26.74 -25.21 -21.94
C VAL A 254 -25.64 -24.22 -21.55
N SER A 255 -25.11 -23.48 -22.52
CA SER A 255 -24.09 -22.46 -22.25
C SER A 255 -24.61 -21.36 -21.32
N LEU A 256 -25.79 -20.80 -21.63
CA LEU A 256 -26.40 -19.74 -20.84
C LEU A 256 -26.80 -20.22 -19.44
N ARG A 257 -27.35 -21.44 -19.32
CA ARG A 257 -27.65 -22.07 -18.03
C ARG A 257 -26.40 -22.23 -17.18
N TRP A 258 -25.31 -22.70 -17.77
CA TRP A 258 -24.03 -22.83 -17.06
C TRP A 258 -23.54 -21.48 -16.53
N ILE A 259 -23.57 -20.42 -17.35
CA ILE A 259 -23.18 -19.07 -16.94
C ILE A 259 -24.06 -18.58 -15.79
N TYR A 260 -25.38 -18.80 -15.85
CA TYR A 260 -26.30 -18.46 -14.78
C TYR A 260 -25.98 -19.19 -13.46
N GLU A 261 -25.71 -20.49 -13.51
CA GLU A 261 -25.30 -21.28 -12.33
C GLU A 261 -23.94 -20.86 -11.76
N GLN A 262 -23.10 -20.18 -12.54
CA GLN A 262 -21.87 -19.55 -12.05
C GLN A 262 -22.10 -18.21 -11.31
N GLY A 263 -23.35 -17.75 -11.18
CA GLY A 263 -23.69 -16.46 -10.60
C GLY A 263 -23.38 -15.27 -11.50
N VAL A 264 -23.29 -15.49 -12.82
CA VAL A 264 -22.86 -14.51 -13.82
C VAL A 264 -24.04 -14.09 -14.70
N THR A 265 -24.18 -12.79 -14.97
CA THR A 265 -25.17 -12.27 -15.92
C THR A 265 -24.72 -12.51 -17.36
N SER A 266 -25.58 -13.06 -18.22
CA SER A 266 -25.25 -13.30 -19.64
C SER A 266 -25.69 -12.14 -20.54
N ILE A 267 -24.79 -11.62 -21.37
CA ILE A 267 -25.10 -10.64 -22.42
C ILE A 267 -25.08 -11.36 -23.78
N VAL A 268 -26.27 -11.82 -24.21
CA VAL A 268 -26.43 -12.65 -25.41
C VAL A 268 -27.09 -11.85 -26.53
N LYS A 269 -26.56 -11.96 -27.75
CA LYS A 269 -27.14 -11.31 -28.94
C LYS A 269 -27.96 -12.30 -29.75
N SER A 270 -29.12 -11.86 -30.23
CA SER A 270 -29.85 -12.51 -31.32
C SER A 270 -30.69 -11.50 -32.10
N TYR A 271 -30.77 -11.65 -33.42
CA TYR A 271 -31.72 -10.95 -34.29
C TYR A 271 -32.96 -11.80 -34.63
N ASN A 272 -32.97 -13.07 -34.18
CA ASN A 272 -34.06 -14.00 -34.39
C ASN A 272 -34.92 -14.09 -33.10
N LYS A 273 -36.24 -13.88 -33.25
CA LYS A 273 -37.20 -13.78 -32.14
C LYS A 273 -37.35 -15.10 -31.38
N GLU A 274 -37.31 -16.23 -32.08
CA GLU A 274 -37.40 -17.55 -31.47
C GLU A 274 -36.18 -17.85 -30.58
N ARG A 275 -34.98 -17.52 -31.04
CA ARG A 275 -33.74 -17.63 -30.25
C ARG A 275 -33.74 -16.70 -29.04
N LEU A 276 -34.27 -15.47 -29.18
CA LEU A 276 -34.44 -14.56 -28.04
C LEU A 276 -35.32 -15.21 -26.97
N LYS A 277 -36.43 -15.83 -27.37
CA LYS A 277 -37.30 -16.57 -26.44
C LYS A 277 -36.57 -17.74 -25.79
N GLN A 278 -35.88 -18.57 -26.57
CA GLN A 278 -35.11 -19.72 -26.07
C GLN A 278 -34.04 -19.34 -25.05
N ASN A 279 -33.39 -18.18 -25.20
CA ASN A 279 -32.39 -17.67 -24.27
C ASN A 279 -32.96 -17.38 -22.87
N LEU A 280 -34.27 -17.12 -22.76
CA LEU A 280 -34.97 -16.91 -21.48
C LEU A 280 -35.50 -18.22 -20.87
N GLU A 281 -35.58 -19.30 -21.66
CA GLU A 281 -36.04 -20.63 -21.24
C GLU A 281 -34.90 -21.47 -20.60
N ILE A 282 -34.12 -20.83 -19.73
CA ILE A 282 -32.97 -21.44 -19.01
C ILE A 282 -33.20 -21.57 -17.50
N PHE A 283 -34.27 -21.01 -16.96
CA PHE A 283 -34.46 -20.90 -15.50
C PHE A 283 -35.21 -22.08 -14.88
N ASP A 284 -35.97 -22.82 -15.68
CA ASP A 284 -36.89 -23.90 -15.26
C ASP A 284 -36.25 -25.30 -15.19
N TRP A 285 -34.94 -25.42 -15.43
CA TRP A 285 -34.20 -26.68 -15.41
C TRP A 285 -32.74 -26.43 -15.01
N GLU A 286 -32.05 -27.43 -14.46
CA GLU A 286 -30.66 -27.31 -14.00
C GLU A 286 -29.71 -28.32 -14.64
N LEU A 287 -28.42 -28.02 -14.61
CA LEU A 287 -27.37 -28.96 -14.98
C LEU A 287 -27.17 -29.96 -13.82
N THR A 288 -26.73 -31.18 -14.11
CA THR A 288 -26.29 -32.11 -13.05
C THR A 288 -24.84 -31.87 -12.66
N GLU A 289 -24.39 -32.48 -11.57
CA GLU A 289 -22.96 -32.48 -11.19
C GLU A 289 -22.08 -33.09 -12.29
N GLU A 290 -22.56 -34.12 -12.98
CA GLU A 290 -21.85 -34.70 -14.12
C GLU A 290 -21.70 -33.71 -15.28
N ASP A 291 -22.77 -32.97 -15.61
CA ASP A 291 -22.70 -31.94 -16.65
C ASP A 291 -21.72 -30.83 -16.26
N ARG A 292 -21.78 -30.37 -15.00
CA ARG A 292 -20.85 -29.37 -14.46
C ARG A 292 -19.41 -29.84 -14.54
N LEU A 293 -19.15 -31.10 -14.19
CA LEU A 293 -17.83 -31.72 -14.27
C LEU A 293 -17.34 -31.79 -15.72
N LYS A 294 -18.18 -32.26 -16.66
CA LYS A 294 -17.86 -32.30 -18.09
C LYS A 294 -17.50 -30.90 -18.64
N ILE A 295 -18.30 -29.89 -18.31
CA ILE A 295 -18.03 -28.51 -18.70
C ILE A 295 -16.71 -28.01 -18.08
N SER A 296 -16.43 -28.36 -16.82
CA SER A 296 -15.21 -27.96 -16.12
C SER A 296 -13.92 -28.49 -16.78
N GLN A 297 -14.02 -29.54 -17.59
CA GLN A 297 -12.89 -30.19 -18.28
C GLN A 297 -12.67 -29.68 -19.72
N ILE A 298 -13.54 -28.81 -20.23
CA ILE A 298 -13.37 -28.22 -21.57
C ILE A 298 -12.08 -27.40 -21.63
N THR A 299 -11.27 -27.63 -22.67
CA THR A 299 -10.02 -26.89 -22.91
C THR A 299 -10.27 -25.40 -22.96
N GLN A 300 -9.54 -24.64 -22.12
CA GLN A 300 -9.73 -23.21 -21.97
C GLN A 300 -9.02 -22.43 -23.09
N LYS A 301 -9.77 -21.59 -23.83
CA LYS A 301 -9.23 -20.73 -24.90
C LYS A 301 -9.92 -19.37 -24.89
N LYS A 302 -9.13 -18.32 -24.68
CA LYS A 302 -9.56 -16.92 -24.84
C LYS A 302 -9.50 -16.53 -26.32
N ILE A 303 -10.56 -15.92 -26.85
CA ILE A 303 -10.62 -15.51 -28.26
C ILE A 303 -10.33 -14.03 -28.43
N ILE A 304 -10.86 -13.16 -27.57
CA ILE A 304 -10.72 -11.71 -27.72
C ILE A 304 -9.47 -11.20 -27.00
N GLN A 305 -8.41 -10.94 -27.75
CA GLN A 305 -7.16 -10.40 -27.21
C GLN A 305 -7.05 -8.88 -27.38
N VAL A 306 -6.26 -8.19 -26.56
CA VAL A 306 -6.14 -6.71 -26.65
C VAL A 306 -5.49 -6.29 -27.97
N GLU A 307 -4.63 -7.14 -28.53
CA GLU A 307 -3.94 -6.98 -29.80
C GLU A 307 -4.93 -6.84 -30.97
N SER A 308 -6.10 -7.48 -30.86
CA SER A 308 -7.15 -7.38 -31.88
C SER A 308 -7.81 -6.00 -31.96
N LEU A 309 -7.55 -5.11 -30.99
CA LEU A 309 -7.95 -3.70 -31.05
C LEU A 309 -7.04 -2.86 -31.94
N PHE A 310 -5.89 -3.40 -32.38
CA PHE A 310 -4.86 -2.67 -33.09
C PHE A 310 -4.58 -3.24 -34.49
N THR A 311 -4.11 -2.38 -35.39
CA THR A 311 -3.56 -2.81 -36.68
C THR A 311 -2.26 -3.60 -36.47
N PRO A 312 -1.94 -4.57 -37.35
CA PRO A 312 -0.65 -5.24 -37.33
C PRO A 312 0.52 -4.28 -37.52
N GLU A 313 0.31 -3.19 -38.28
CA GLU A 313 1.31 -2.18 -38.60
C GLU A 313 1.47 -1.14 -37.48
N GLY A 314 2.70 -0.64 -37.33
CA GLY A 314 3.11 0.36 -36.33
C GLY A 314 3.75 -0.27 -35.09
N GLU A 315 4.32 0.58 -34.25
CA GLU A 315 4.91 0.21 -32.96
C GLU A 315 4.15 0.87 -31.81
N PHE A 316 4.14 0.24 -30.64
CA PHE A 316 3.65 0.89 -29.43
C PHE A 316 4.68 1.92 -28.98
N THR A 317 4.52 3.16 -29.42
CA THR A 317 5.49 4.25 -29.23
C THR A 317 5.71 4.65 -27.76
N ASN A 318 4.80 4.26 -26.85
CA ASN A 318 4.84 4.60 -25.42
C ASN A 318 4.67 3.40 -24.47
N LEU A 319 4.84 2.16 -24.95
CA LEU A 319 5.07 1.00 -24.09
C LEU A 319 6.57 0.67 -24.10
N GLN A 320 7.40 1.63 -23.69
CA GLN A 320 8.76 1.28 -23.29
C GLN A 320 8.63 0.44 -22.01
N MET A 321 8.66 -0.88 -22.15
CA MET A 321 9.34 -1.65 -21.11
C MET A 321 10.78 -1.17 -21.18
N GLU A 322 11.13 -0.23 -20.29
CA GLU A 322 12.50 0.29 -20.18
C GLU A 322 13.50 -0.86 -19.94
N TYR A 323 13.01 -1.97 -19.38
CA TYR A 323 13.79 -3.17 -19.12
C TYR A 323 12.90 -4.44 -19.10
N VAL A 324 13.51 -5.61 -19.30
CA VAL A 324 12.92 -6.92 -18.97
C VAL A 324 13.51 -7.45 -17.65
N ASP A 325 12.71 -8.08 -16.79
CA ASP A 325 13.24 -8.62 -15.53
C ASP A 325 14.24 -9.77 -15.77
N LEU A 326 14.01 -10.57 -16.81
CA LEU A 326 14.86 -11.70 -17.17
C LEU A 326 14.91 -11.88 -18.69
N TYR A 327 16.10 -11.80 -19.27
CA TYR A 327 16.33 -12.04 -20.70
C TYR A 327 17.11 -13.34 -20.90
N LEU A 328 16.58 -14.27 -21.72
CA LEU A 328 17.15 -15.60 -21.88
C LEU A 328 17.57 -15.87 -23.33
N ILE A 329 18.74 -16.51 -23.50
CA ILE A 329 19.06 -17.17 -24.77
C ILE A 329 18.21 -18.44 -24.87
N HIS A 330 17.21 -18.41 -25.75
CA HIS A 330 16.31 -19.52 -25.98
C HIS A 330 16.92 -20.51 -26.97
N TRP A 331 17.67 -21.49 -26.45
CA TRP A 331 18.50 -22.49 -27.15
C TRP A 331 19.86 -21.99 -27.68
N PRO A 332 20.92 -22.83 -27.65
CA PRO A 332 22.23 -22.52 -28.23
C PRO A 332 22.24 -22.78 -29.76
N VAL A 333 21.32 -22.15 -30.49
CA VAL A 333 21.14 -22.34 -31.94
C VAL A 333 21.10 -20.98 -32.62
N CYS A 334 21.83 -20.84 -33.73
CA CYS A 334 21.78 -19.68 -34.61
C CYS A 334 21.18 -20.12 -35.96
N LEU A 335 20.27 -19.32 -36.53
CA LEU A 335 19.57 -19.62 -37.78
C LEU A 335 19.75 -18.46 -38.77
N LYS A 336 19.66 -18.75 -40.08
CA LYS A 336 19.62 -17.70 -41.10
C LYS A 336 18.39 -16.78 -40.90
N PRO A 337 18.51 -15.46 -41.15
CA PRO A 337 17.36 -14.55 -41.09
C PRO A 337 16.24 -14.99 -42.05
N GLY A 338 15.01 -15.09 -41.56
CA GLY A 338 13.84 -15.52 -42.32
C GLY A 338 12.56 -15.52 -41.47
N PRO A 339 11.37 -15.76 -42.07
CA PRO A 339 10.13 -15.84 -41.32
C PRO A 339 10.19 -16.94 -40.25
N LEU A 340 9.74 -16.62 -39.03
CA LEU A 340 9.66 -17.56 -37.91
C LEU A 340 8.73 -18.74 -38.29
N GLY A 341 9.33 -19.88 -38.62
CA GLY A 341 8.62 -21.11 -38.93
C GLY A 341 9.19 -22.27 -38.12
N PHE A 342 8.33 -22.98 -37.39
CA PHE A 342 8.71 -24.20 -36.69
C PHE A 342 8.00 -25.38 -37.37
N PRO A 343 8.68 -26.50 -37.71
CA PRO A 343 10.09 -26.80 -37.47
C PRO A 343 11.07 -26.10 -38.42
N ASN A 344 12.27 -25.80 -37.92
CA ASN A 344 13.36 -25.21 -38.72
C ASN A 344 14.08 -26.27 -39.56
N LYS A 345 14.53 -25.91 -40.77
CA LYS A 345 15.33 -26.81 -41.60
C LYS A 345 16.78 -26.85 -41.11
N ARG A 346 17.39 -28.03 -41.13
CA ARG A 346 18.79 -28.22 -40.67
C ARG A 346 19.81 -27.42 -41.48
N GLU A 347 19.53 -27.18 -42.75
CA GLU A 347 20.34 -26.38 -43.69
C GLU A 347 20.38 -24.87 -43.37
N ASP A 348 19.52 -24.41 -42.46
CA ASP A 348 19.46 -23.02 -42.02
C ASP A 348 20.22 -22.77 -40.71
N ALA A 349 20.77 -23.82 -40.08
CA ALA A 349 21.58 -23.70 -38.87
C ALA A 349 22.98 -23.13 -39.15
N LEU A 350 23.34 -22.09 -38.41
CA LEU A 350 24.66 -21.46 -38.38
C LEU A 350 25.40 -21.83 -37.09
N PRO A 351 26.75 -21.76 -37.07
CA PRO A 351 27.51 -21.90 -35.83
C PRO A 351 27.03 -20.91 -34.76
N PHE A 352 26.79 -21.40 -33.54
CA PHE A 352 26.40 -20.54 -32.43
C PHE A 352 27.64 -19.91 -31.79
N ASP A 353 27.76 -18.58 -31.92
CA ASP A 353 28.82 -17.79 -31.29
C ASP A 353 28.49 -17.56 -29.81
N PHE A 354 29.03 -18.42 -28.95
CA PHE A 354 28.81 -18.32 -27.50
C PHE A 354 29.38 -17.03 -26.90
N GLU A 355 30.50 -16.53 -27.44
CA GLU A 355 31.16 -15.35 -26.88
C GLU A 355 30.43 -14.08 -27.29
N GLY A 356 30.24 -13.86 -28.60
CA GLY A 356 29.57 -12.66 -29.08
C GLY A 356 28.15 -12.52 -28.56
N VAL A 357 27.38 -13.63 -28.54
CA VAL A 357 26.00 -13.60 -28.04
C VAL A 357 25.97 -13.35 -26.53
N TRP A 358 26.84 -13.98 -25.74
CA TRP A 358 26.85 -13.75 -24.30
C TRP A 358 27.31 -12.32 -23.95
N ARG A 359 28.31 -11.78 -24.65
CA ARG A 359 28.74 -10.39 -24.49
C ARG A 359 27.62 -9.40 -24.80
N ALA A 360 26.80 -9.68 -25.81
CA ALA A 360 25.63 -8.87 -26.11
C ALA A 360 24.58 -8.94 -24.99
N MET A 361 24.35 -10.11 -24.39
CA MET A 361 23.47 -10.25 -23.22
C MET A 361 23.98 -9.42 -22.02
N GLU A 362 25.28 -9.49 -21.73
CA GLU A 362 25.91 -8.67 -20.67
C GLU A 362 25.73 -7.18 -20.93
N GLU A 363 25.86 -6.75 -22.18
CA GLU A 363 25.65 -5.35 -22.56
C GLU A 363 24.18 -4.93 -22.41
N CYS A 364 23.22 -5.79 -22.78
CA CYS A 364 21.81 -5.53 -22.49
C CYS A 364 21.56 -5.34 -20.98
N GLN A 365 22.23 -6.10 -20.13
CA GLN A 365 22.12 -5.92 -18.68
C GLN A 365 22.77 -4.62 -18.20
N ARG A 366 23.95 -4.27 -18.72
CA ARG A 366 24.66 -3.02 -18.38
C ARG A 366 23.90 -1.77 -18.81
N LEU A 367 23.27 -1.81 -19.97
CA LEU A 367 22.43 -0.73 -20.50
C LEU A 367 21.08 -0.62 -19.76
N GLY A 368 20.82 -1.49 -18.78
CA GLY A 368 19.58 -1.51 -18.03
C GLY A 368 18.41 -2.12 -18.79
N LEU A 369 18.61 -2.63 -20.01
CA LEU A 369 17.55 -3.24 -20.83
C LEU A 369 17.08 -4.60 -20.29
N ALA A 370 17.90 -5.26 -19.46
CA ALA A 370 17.52 -6.45 -18.71
C ALA A 370 18.03 -6.37 -17.27
N ARG A 371 17.21 -6.73 -16.27
CA ARG A 371 17.67 -6.81 -14.86
C ARG A 371 18.53 -8.04 -14.59
N ALA A 372 18.17 -9.16 -15.20
CA ALA A 372 18.93 -10.40 -15.16
C ALA A 372 19.03 -11.02 -16.56
N ILE A 373 20.12 -11.72 -16.81
CA ILE A 373 20.34 -12.49 -18.03
C ILE A 373 20.55 -13.96 -17.71
N GLY A 374 20.12 -14.82 -18.60
CA GLY A 374 20.23 -16.26 -18.43
C GLY A 374 20.15 -16.99 -19.75
N VAL A 375 19.96 -18.30 -19.64
CA VAL A 375 19.85 -19.21 -20.78
C VAL A 375 18.62 -20.09 -20.62
N SER A 376 18.20 -20.72 -21.71
CA SER A 376 17.12 -21.70 -21.72
C SER A 376 17.52 -22.85 -22.63
N ASN A 377 17.38 -24.09 -22.12
CA ASN A 377 17.76 -25.34 -22.78
C ASN A 377 19.27 -25.53 -22.99
N PHE A 378 20.09 -25.07 -22.03
CA PHE A 378 21.53 -25.25 -22.10
C PHE A 378 21.97 -26.51 -21.34
N ALA A 379 22.53 -27.49 -22.05
CA ALA A 379 23.22 -28.59 -21.39
C ALA A 379 24.50 -28.10 -20.66
N THR A 380 25.01 -28.90 -19.72
CA THR A 380 26.25 -28.61 -18.96
C THR A 380 27.43 -28.21 -19.85
N LYS A 381 27.57 -28.83 -21.02
CA LYS A 381 28.64 -28.50 -22.00
C LYS A 381 28.50 -27.09 -22.59
N HIS A 382 27.28 -26.59 -22.72
CA HIS A 382 27.00 -25.24 -23.22
C HIS A 382 27.24 -24.20 -22.12
N LEU A 383 26.77 -24.47 -20.89
CA LEU A 383 27.04 -23.61 -19.73
C LEU A 383 28.54 -23.45 -19.48
N LYS A 384 29.34 -24.51 -19.65
CA LYS A 384 30.81 -24.43 -19.58
C LYS A 384 31.41 -23.42 -20.58
N LYS A 385 30.86 -23.34 -21.79
CA LYS A 385 31.32 -22.39 -22.82
C LYS A 385 30.92 -20.96 -22.46
N VAL A 386 29.69 -20.76 -21.99
CA VAL A 386 29.22 -19.44 -21.51
C VAL A 386 30.07 -18.96 -20.33
N LEU A 387 30.26 -19.79 -19.31
CA LEU A 387 31.03 -19.45 -18.11
C LEU A 387 32.52 -19.21 -18.39
N ALA A 388 33.07 -19.72 -19.50
CA ALA A 388 34.45 -19.46 -19.88
C ALA A 388 34.67 -18.03 -20.37
N VAL A 389 33.62 -17.36 -20.86
CA VAL A 389 33.68 -16.01 -21.44
C VAL A 389 32.89 -14.97 -20.63
N ALA A 390 32.01 -15.42 -19.74
CA ALA A 390 31.14 -14.58 -18.92
C ALA A 390 31.92 -13.75 -17.88
N THR A 391 31.66 -12.45 -17.86
CA THR A 391 31.94 -11.56 -16.73
C THR A 391 30.74 -11.44 -15.78
N ILE A 392 29.52 -11.63 -16.29
CA ILE A 392 28.29 -11.79 -15.52
C ILE A 392 27.76 -13.20 -15.79
N PRO A 393 27.72 -14.11 -14.79
CA PRO A 393 27.26 -15.47 -15.00
C PRO A 393 25.74 -15.50 -15.25
N PRO A 394 25.22 -16.49 -16.01
CA PRO A 394 23.78 -16.64 -16.19
C PRO A 394 23.09 -16.81 -14.83
N ALA A 395 22.09 -15.96 -14.56
CA ALA A 395 21.33 -16.04 -13.31
C ALA A 395 20.47 -17.32 -13.25
N VAL A 396 20.03 -17.79 -14.42
CA VAL A 396 19.13 -18.95 -14.54
C VAL A 396 19.39 -19.73 -15.82
N ASP A 397 19.16 -21.03 -15.75
CA ASP A 397 18.94 -21.91 -16.90
C ASP A 397 17.51 -22.45 -16.83
N GLN A 398 16.67 -22.07 -17.79
CA GLN A 398 15.31 -22.57 -17.90
C GLN A 398 15.31 -23.88 -18.71
N VAL A 399 14.92 -25.00 -18.09
CA VAL A 399 14.97 -26.33 -18.71
C VAL A 399 13.73 -27.16 -18.41
N GLU A 400 13.47 -28.14 -19.26
CA GLU A 400 12.42 -29.13 -19.00
C GLU A 400 12.79 -29.93 -17.76
N LEU A 401 11.96 -29.87 -16.72
CA LEU A 401 12.24 -30.58 -15.48
C LEU A 401 10.94 -31.11 -14.89
N ASN A 402 10.86 -32.43 -14.76
CA ASN A 402 9.73 -33.12 -14.16
C ASN A 402 10.20 -34.40 -13.45
N PRO A 403 9.35 -35.08 -12.67
CA PRO A 403 9.74 -36.29 -11.94
C PRO A 403 10.33 -37.42 -12.81
N VAL A 404 9.96 -37.48 -14.10
CA VAL A 404 10.49 -38.45 -15.08
C VAL A 404 11.82 -37.96 -15.68
N TRP A 405 11.91 -36.67 -16.00
CA TRP A 405 13.08 -36.02 -16.60
C TRP A 405 13.76 -35.07 -15.61
N GLN A 406 14.57 -35.64 -14.72
CA GLN A 406 15.10 -34.93 -13.53
C GLN A 406 16.36 -34.09 -13.77
N GLN A 407 16.99 -34.21 -14.94
CA GLN A 407 18.21 -33.49 -15.34
C GLN A 407 19.28 -33.34 -14.22
N ARG A 408 19.53 -34.39 -13.43
CA ARG A 408 20.35 -34.31 -12.19
C ARG A 408 21.72 -33.68 -12.41
N THR A 409 22.46 -34.17 -13.40
CA THR A 409 23.81 -33.66 -13.73
C THR A 409 23.82 -32.17 -14.05
N LEU A 410 22.78 -31.67 -14.75
CA LEU A 410 22.66 -30.25 -15.04
C LEU A 410 22.35 -29.46 -13.77
N ARG A 411 21.40 -29.93 -12.96
CA ARG A 411 21.02 -29.28 -11.70
C ARG A 411 22.18 -29.16 -10.71
N ASP A 412 22.94 -30.24 -10.54
CA ASP A 412 24.10 -30.26 -9.64
C ASP A 412 25.17 -29.28 -10.14
N TYR A 413 25.40 -29.24 -11.46
CA TYR A 413 26.32 -28.29 -12.08
C TYR A 413 25.86 -26.83 -11.92
N CYS A 414 24.59 -26.53 -12.18
CA CYS A 414 24.03 -25.19 -12.01
C CYS A 414 24.12 -24.73 -10.55
N ALA A 415 23.76 -25.60 -9.60
CA ALA A 415 23.88 -25.30 -8.17
C ALA A 415 25.33 -25.00 -7.76
N ALA A 416 26.30 -25.79 -8.23
CA ALA A 416 27.73 -25.57 -7.96
C ALA A 416 28.28 -24.27 -8.59
N LYS A 417 27.60 -23.71 -9.60
CA LYS A 417 27.99 -22.48 -10.29
C LYS A 417 27.13 -21.27 -9.91
N GLY A 418 26.22 -21.41 -8.94
CA GLY A 418 25.32 -20.33 -8.52
C GLY A 418 24.23 -20.00 -9.54
N ILE A 419 24.02 -20.85 -10.54
CA ILE A 419 22.99 -20.69 -11.58
C ILE A 419 21.70 -21.33 -11.07
N ARG A 420 20.58 -20.60 -11.09
CA ARG A 420 19.27 -21.17 -10.74
C ARG A 420 18.71 -22.03 -11.88
N VAL A 421 17.90 -23.03 -11.55
CA VAL A 421 17.19 -23.82 -12.56
C VAL A 421 15.71 -23.47 -12.51
N ALA A 422 15.17 -23.00 -13.63
CA ALA A 422 13.73 -22.75 -13.79
C ALA A 422 13.11 -23.90 -14.59
N ALA A 423 12.18 -24.63 -13.98
CA ALA A 423 11.50 -25.74 -14.63
C ALA A 423 10.40 -25.24 -15.59
N TYR A 424 10.37 -25.75 -16.82
CA TYR A 424 9.16 -25.72 -17.65
C TYR A 424 8.62 -27.15 -17.88
N SER A 425 7.34 -27.26 -18.23
CA SER A 425 6.60 -28.52 -18.35
C SER A 425 6.67 -29.44 -17.10
N PRO A 426 6.35 -28.93 -15.89
CA PRO A 426 6.49 -29.71 -14.65
C PRO A 426 5.58 -30.94 -14.55
N LEU A 427 4.50 -30.98 -15.35
CA LEU A 427 3.58 -32.12 -15.48
C LEU A 427 3.90 -33.03 -16.67
N GLY A 428 4.97 -32.75 -17.40
CA GLY A 428 5.25 -33.35 -18.70
C GLY A 428 4.37 -32.75 -19.81
N GLY A 429 4.73 -33.03 -21.07
CA GLY A 429 3.96 -32.70 -22.25
C GLY A 429 3.99 -33.85 -23.26
N GLN A 430 3.10 -33.84 -24.24
CA GLN A 430 3.27 -34.68 -25.43
C GLN A 430 4.53 -34.21 -26.16
N ASN A 431 5.51 -35.09 -26.35
CA ASN A 431 6.58 -34.84 -27.30
C ASN A 431 5.99 -34.73 -28.71
N TRP A 432 6.65 -34.00 -29.61
CA TRP A 432 6.16 -33.77 -30.97
C TRP A 432 6.11 -35.03 -31.86
N ASP A 433 6.69 -36.16 -31.40
CA ASP A 433 6.62 -37.49 -32.02
C ASP A 433 5.44 -38.34 -31.53
N GLY A 434 4.58 -37.79 -30.65
CA GLY A 434 3.43 -38.48 -30.08
C GLY A 434 3.75 -39.43 -28.92
N GLN A 435 5.02 -39.55 -28.50
CA GLN A 435 5.41 -40.31 -27.32
C GLN A 435 5.57 -39.38 -26.11
N GLY A 436 4.51 -39.17 -25.32
CA GLY A 436 4.53 -38.26 -24.18
C GLY A 436 5.21 -38.83 -22.93
N ASN A 437 6.01 -38.01 -22.24
CA ASN A 437 6.47 -38.26 -20.86
C ASN A 437 5.52 -37.59 -19.86
N SER A 438 4.23 -37.94 -19.91
CA SER A 438 3.24 -37.37 -19.00
C SER A 438 3.49 -37.85 -17.58
N VAL A 439 3.69 -36.93 -16.64
CA VAL A 439 3.81 -37.25 -15.22
C VAL A 439 2.52 -37.87 -14.70
N LEU A 440 1.38 -37.54 -15.32
CA LEU A 440 0.07 -38.10 -15.00
C LEU A 440 -0.08 -39.58 -15.37
N GLU A 441 0.77 -40.10 -16.26
CA GLU A 441 0.78 -41.51 -16.68
C GLU A 441 1.83 -42.34 -15.93
N SER A 442 2.52 -41.74 -14.95
CA SER A 442 3.56 -42.43 -14.17
C SER A 442 2.99 -43.58 -13.33
N PRO A 443 3.43 -44.84 -13.54
CA PRO A 443 2.97 -45.99 -12.76
C PRO A 443 3.25 -45.86 -11.26
N VAL A 444 4.37 -45.23 -10.91
CA VAL A 444 4.79 -45.02 -9.52
C VAL A 444 3.90 -43.99 -8.82
N LEU A 445 3.58 -42.88 -9.49
CA LEU A 445 2.66 -41.88 -8.92
C LEU A 445 1.23 -42.41 -8.85
N ALA A 446 0.82 -43.26 -9.80
CA ALA A 446 -0.46 -43.95 -9.77
C ALA A 446 -0.57 -44.91 -8.58
N GLU A 447 0.48 -45.66 -8.24
CA GLU A 447 0.52 -46.50 -7.03
C GLU A 447 0.44 -45.67 -5.74
N ILE A 448 1.16 -44.55 -5.66
CA ILE A 448 1.13 -43.64 -4.50
C ILE A 448 -0.26 -43.05 -4.31
N ALA A 449 -0.89 -42.58 -5.39
CA ALA A 449 -2.24 -42.02 -5.36
C ALA A 449 -3.28 -43.08 -4.96
N LYS A 450 -3.16 -44.29 -5.53
CA LYS A 450 -4.03 -45.44 -5.21
C LYS A 450 -3.91 -45.88 -3.76
N ALA A 451 -2.71 -45.92 -3.19
CA ALA A 451 -2.47 -46.24 -1.78
C ALA A 451 -3.14 -45.22 -0.81
N ARG A 452 -3.44 -44.02 -1.31
CA ARG A 452 -4.09 -42.93 -0.56
C ARG A 452 -5.56 -42.72 -0.94
N GLY A 453 -6.13 -43.60 -1.77
CA GLY A 453 -7.53 -43.54 -2.20
C GLY A 453 -7.86 -42.38 -3.15
N LYS A 454 -6.88 -41.90 -3.91
CA LYS A 454 -7.00 -40.72 -4.78
C LYS A 454 -6.52 -40.97 -6.21
N THR A 455 -6.87 -40.07 -7.11
CA THR A 455 -6.22 -39.99 -8.44
C THR A 455 -4.93 -39.18 -8.38
N VAL A 456 -4.02 -39.37 -9.35
CA VAL A 456 -2.76 -38.61 -9.43
C VAL A 456 -3.02 -37.10 -9.54
N ALA A 457 -4.10 -36.70 -10.23
CA ALA A 457 -4.51 -35.31 -10.33
C ALA A 457 -4.96 -34.74 -8.97
N GLN A 458 -5.74 -35.49 -8.18
CA GLN A 458 -6.17 -35.07 -6.84
C GLN A 458 -5.00 -34.95 -5.87
N GLU A 459 -4.00 -35.82 -5.96
CA GLU A 459 -2.81 -35.74 -5.08
C GLU A 459 -1.93 -34.52 -5.43
N LEU A 460 -1.87 -34.15 -6.71
CA LEU A 460 -1.18 -32.93 -7.17
C LEU A 460 -1.97 -31.66 -6.81
N ASP A 461 -3.30 -31.70 -6.93
CA ASP A 461 -4.18 -30.60 -6.52
C ASP A 461 -4.17 -30.40 -5.01
N ASP A 462 -4.10 -31.44 -4.18
CA ASP A 462 -4.00 -31.31 -2.73
C ASP A 462 -2.64 -30.73 -2.30
N ALA A 463 -1.55 -31.09 -3.00
CA ALA A 463 -0.25 -30.48 -2.79
C ALA A 463 -0.26 -28.98 -3.18
N ALA A 464 -1.01 -28.61 -4.22
CA ALA A 464 -1.23 -27.22 -4.62
C ALA A 464 -2.20 -26.47 -3.68
N ALA A 465 -3.25 -27.13 -3.19
CA ALA A 465 -4.30 -26.58 -2.33
C ALA A 465 -3.85 -26.41 -0.88
N ALA A 466 -2.94 -27.26 -0.40
CA ALA A 466 -2.21 -27.04 0.84
C ALA A 466 -1.41 -25.72 0.83
N SER A 467 -1.23 -25.09 -0.34
CA SER A 467 -0.60 -23.77 -0.50
C SER A 467 -1.58 -22.60 -0.66
N ALA A 468 -2.89 -22.80 -0.83
CA ALA A 468 -3.71 -21.79 -1.54
C ALA A 468 -4.72 -20.94 -0.75
N VAL A 469 -5.09 -21.20 0.52
CA VAL A 469 -5.96 -20.27 1.27
C VAL A 469 -5.59 -20.22 2.75
N VAL A 470 -4.93 -19.13 3.17
CA VAL A 470 -4.42 -18.93 4.54
C VAL A 470 -5.52 -19.12 5.60
N PHE A 471 -6.69 -18.50 5.41
CA PHE A 471 -7.81 -18.55 6.37
C PHE A 471 -8.64 -19.84 6.32
N ALA A 472 -8.45 -20.70 5.32
CA ALA A 472 -9.04 -22.04 5.29
C ALA A 472 -8.07 -23.11 5.80
N SER A 473 -6.83 -22.74 6.10
CA SER A 473 -5.83 -23.65 6.64
C SER A 473 -6.06 -23.90 8.13
N ARG A 474 -5.56 -25.04 8.64
CA ARG A 474 -5.55 -25.32 10.09
C ARG A 474 -4.76 -24.28 10.91
N TYR A 475 -3.86 -23.52 10.27
CA TYR A 475 -2.91 -22.64 10.96
C TYR A 475 -3.55 -21.39 11.56
N VAL A 476 -4.79 -21.04 11.18
CA VAL A 476 -5.57 -19.96 11.84
C VAL A 476 -6.43 -20.47 13.00
N GLN A 477 -6.53 -21.80 13.21
CA GLN A 477 -7.27 -22.40 14.33
C GLN A 477 -6.37 -22.89 15.46
N GLU A 478 -5.11 -23.18 15.18
CA GLU A 478 -4.13 -23.56 16.20
C GLU A 478 -3.69 -22.32 17.01
N PRO A 479 -3.56 -22.42 18.35
CA PRO A 479 -3.06 -21.32 19.16
C PRO A 479 -1.63 -20.98 18.76
N LEU A 480 -1.34 -19.69 18.60
CA LEU A 480 -0.03 -19.20 18.24
C LEU A 480 1.03 -19.60 19.28
N PRO A 481 2.22 -20.07 18.86
CA PRO A 481 3.31 -20.32 19.80
C PRO A 481 3.71 -19.03 20.52
N ARG A 482 3.45 -18.96 21.83
CA ARG A 482 3.78 -17.80 22.68
C ARG A 482 4.96 -18.02 23.61
N TYR A 483 5.26 -19.27 23.95
CA TYR A 483 6.23 -19.63 24.99
C TYR A 483 7.36 -20.53 24.49
N GLU A 484 7.09 -21.37 23.49
CA GLU A 484 8.06 -22.30 22.90
C GLU A 484 8.07 -22.12 21.39
N LEU A 485 9.22 -22.38 20.76
CA LEU A 485 9.33 -22.40 19.30
C LEU A 485 8.46 -23.54 18.74
N GLY A 486 7.67 -23.24 17.71
CA GLY A 486 6.81 -24.24 17.05
C GLY A 486 7.63 -25.44 16.54
N ARG A 487 7.19 -26.67 16.86
CA ARG A 487 7.88 -27.91 16.45
C ARG A 487 7.85 -28.18 14.95
N LYS A 488 6.95 -27.51 14.21
CA LYS A 488 6.74 -27.69 12.78
C LYS A 488 6.70 -26.34 12.10
N SER A 489 7.27 -26.27 10.89
CA SER A 489 7.15 -25.11 10.03
C SER A 489 5.70 -24.92 9.55
N ILE A 490 5.31 -23.67 9.35
CA ILE A 490 4.05 -23.27 8.68
C ILE A 490 4.37 -22.59 7.35
N SER A 491 3.36 -22.37 6.49
CA SER A 491 3.58 -21.64 5.24
C SER A 491 3.92 -20.17 5.50
N LYS A 492 4.78 -19.60 4.65
CA LYS A 492 5.16 -18.18 4.72
C LYS A 492 3.94 -17.24 4.68
N ASP A 493 2.92 -17.60 3.91
CA ASP A 493 1.72 -16.79 3.72
C ASP A 493 0.82 -16.84 4.96
N ALA A 494 0.73 -18.00 5.64
CA ALA A 494 0.06 -18.11 6.94
C ALA A 494 0.81 -17.34 8.03
N ALA A 495 2.14 -17.49 8.09
CA ALA A 495 2.96 -16.74 9.04
C ALA A 495 2.79 -15.22 8.87
N TYR A 496 2.86 -14.73 7.62
CA TYR A 496 2.65 -13.32 7.31
C TYR A 496 1.26 -12.85 7.76
N GLN A 497 0.19 -13.52 7.34
CA GLN A 497 -1.16 -13.06 7.62
C GLN A 497 -1.46 -13.03 9.11
N ILE A 498 -1.02 -14.04 9.87
CA ILE A 498 -1.28 -14.09 11.31
C ILE A 498 -0.57 -12.94 12.03
N ILE A 499 0.70 -12.66 11.69
CA ILE A 499 1.45 -11.53 12.26
C ILE A 499 0.80 -10.21 11.82
N HIS A 500 0.41 -10.11 10.54
CA HIS A 500 -0.25 -8.92 10.00
C HIS A 500 -1.58 -8.61 10.72
N ASP A 501 -2.38 -9.63 11.01
CA ASP A 501 -3.66 -9.49 11.72
C ASP A 501 -3.45 -9.04 13.18
N GLU A 502 -2.41 -9.53 13.86
CA GLU A 502 -2.07 -9.08 15.22
C GLU A 502 -1.61 -7.61 15.24
N LEU A 503 -0.85 -7.19 14.22
CA LEU A 503 -0.42 -5.80 14.07
C LEU A 503 -1.59 -4.82 13.81
N LEU A 504 -2.77 -5.30 13.38
CA LEU A 504 -3.97 -4.43 13.26
C LEU A 504 -4.48 -3.95 14.63
N LEU A 505 -4.09 -4.61 15.73
CA LEU A 505 -4.43 -4.18 17.09
C LEU A 505 -3.55 -3.02 17.57
N ASP A 506 -2.41 -2.80 16.92
CA ASP A 506 -1.58 -1.63 17.20
C ASP A 506 -2.29 -0.35 16.75
N SER A 507 -2.07 0.72 17.53
CA SER A 507 -2.62 2.03 17.19
C SER A 507 -1.94 2.59 15.95
N SER A 508 -2.70 3.27 15.08
CA SER A 508 -2.15 3.96 13.92
C SER A 508 -1.05 4.96 14.32
N PRO A 509 0.20 4.81 13.81
CA PRO A 509 1.29 5.72 14.16
C PRO A 509 1.00 7.19 13.80
N ARG A 510 0.24 7.42 12.73
CA ARG A 510 -0.16 8.76 12.28
C ARG A 510 -1.08 9.49 13.26
N LEU A 511 -1.84 8.76 14.09
CA LEU A 511 -2.67 9.33 15.16
C LEU A 511 -1.95 9.35 16.51
N ASN A 512 -0.70 8.88 16.55
CA ASN A 512 0.11 8.89 17.75
C ASN A 512 0.73 10.27 17.98
N LEU A 513 0.10 11.13 18.76
CA LEU A 513 0.58 12.49 19.06
C LEU A 513 1.51 12.55 20.28
N ALA A 514 1.85 11.39 20.87
CA ALA A 514 2.82 11.29 21.96
C ALA A 514 4.27 11.32 21.47
N SER A 515 4.51 10.70 20.30
CA SER A 515 5.83 10.42 19.76
C SER A 515 6.44 11.62 19.03
N PHE A 516 7.74 11.80 19.18
CA PHE A 516 8.55 12.72 18.36
C PHE A 516 9.08 12.06 17.08
N VAL A 517 8.95 10.74 16.95
CA VAL A 517 9.53 9.96 15.85
C VAL A 517 8.70 10.14 14.59
N THR A 518 9.34 10.32 13.44
CA THR A 518 8.68 10.40 12.13
C THR A 518 7.84 9.16 11.85
N THR A 519 6.60 9.38 11.38
CA THR A 519 5.61 8.30 11.11
C THR A 519 5.23 8.19 9.64
N TRP A 520 5.87 8.96 8.77
CA TRP A 520 5.63 8.98 7.33
C TRP A 520 6.90 9.39 6.60
N MET A 521 7.17 8.78 5.45
CA MET A 521 8.19 9.20 4.49
C MET A 521 7.62 9.09 3.08
N GLU A 522 8.29 9.73 2.12
CA GLU A 522 7.92 9.61 0.71
C GLU A 522 8.11 8.17 0.19
N PRO A 523 7.25 7.68 -0.74
CA PRO A 523 7.36 6.32 -1.29
C PRO A 523 8.73 6.01 -1.91
N GLU A 524 9.41 7.01 -2.45
CA GLU A 524 10.78 6.89 -2.96
C GLU A 524 11.79 6.54 -1.86
N CYS A 525 11.58 7.07 -0.66
CA CYS A 525 12.42 6.74 0.49
C CYS A 525 12.09 5.34 1.04
N ASP A 526 10.82 4.93 1.04
CA ASP A 526 10.42 3.55 1.37
C ASP A 526 11.14 2.53 0.45
N LYS A 527 11.22 2.82 -0.86
CA LYS A 527 11.96 1.99 -1.84
C LYS A 527 13.45 1.90 -1.47
N LEU A 528 14.11 3.02 -1.19
CA LEU A 528 15.52 3.04 -0.81
C LEU A 528 15.79 2.27 0.49
N ILE A 529 14.88 2.34 1.47
CA ILE A 529 14.98 1.58 2.72
C ILE A 529 14.87 0.08 2.42
N LEU A 530 13.92 -0.34 1.59
CA LEU A 530 13.75 -1.74 1.21
C LEU A 530 14.94 -2.27 0.39
N GLU A 531 15.49 -1.47 -0.52
CA GLU A 531 16.71 -1.79 -1.28
C GLU A 531 17.96 -1.86 -0.39
N GLY A 532 17.98 -1.08 0.69
CA GLY A 532 19.08 -1.01 1.66
C GLY A 532 18.98 -1.99 2.83
N ILE A 533 17.86 -2.70 3.01
CA ILE A 533 17.57 -3.43 4.26
C ILE A 533 18.60 -4.52 4.61
N ASN A 534 19.28 -5.08 3.60
CA ASN A 534 20.33 -6.09 3.75
C ASN A 534 21.75 -5.51 3.79
N LYS A 535 21.90 -4.19 3.66
CA LYS A 535 23.19 -3.52 3.76
C LYS A 535 23.51 -3.30 5.23
N ASN A 536 24.71 -3.70 5.64
CA ASN A 536 25.16 -3.56 7.03
C ASN A 536 25.96 -2.26 7.18
N TYR A 537 25.59 -1.43 8.14
CA TYR A 537 26.28 -0.17 8.44
C TYR A 537 27.77 -0.34 8.72
N ALA A 538 28.16 -1.44 9.40
CA ALA A 538 29.56 -1.69 9.74
C ALA A 538 30.44 -1.96 8.51
N ASP A 539 29.83 -2.24 7.35
CA ASP A 539 30.53 -2.56 6.10
C ASP A 539 30.51 -1.39 5.10
N MET A 540 30.13 -0.18 5.54
CA MET A 540 29.97 1.00 4.67
C MET A 540 31.04 2.08 4.88
N ASP A 541 31.66 2.51 3.78
CA ASP A 541 32.71 3.54 3.80
C ASP A 541 32.22 4.99 3.59
N GLU A 542 31.24 5.23 2.71
CA GLU A 542 31.02 6.60 2.18
C GLU A 542 29.85 7.39 2.79
N TYR A 543 28.66 6.80 2.92
CA TYR A 543 27.44 7.52 3.30
C TYR A 543 27.43 8.11 4.71
N PRO A 544 27.99 7.42 5.74
CA PRO A 544 28.06 7.98 7.09
C PRO A 544 28.86 9.29 7.12
N ASN A 545 29.98 9.34 6.39
CA ASN A 545 30.88 10.50 6.34
C ASN A 545 30.21 11.72 5.70
N ARG A 546 29.39 11.55 4.65
CA ARG A 546 28.68 12.65 3.99
C ARG A 546 27.63 13.29 4.91
N CYS A 547 26.85 12.46 5.61
CA CYS A 547 25.82 12.96 6.53
C CYS A 547 26.43 13.72 7.72
N VAL A 548 27.49 13.16 8.34
CA VAL A 548 28.21 13.83 9.43
C VAL A 548 28.74 15.20 8.98
N ASN A 549 29.30 15.28 7.77
CA ASN A 549 29.79 16.52 7.18
C ASN A 549 28.70 17.58 6.97
N ILE A 550 27.52 17.18 6.51
CA ILE A 550 26.36 18.07 6.33
C ILE A 550 25.89 18.60 7.68
N ILE A 551 25.71 17.70 8.66
CA ILE A 551 25.20 18.05 9.99
C ILE A 551 26.19 18.94 10.75
N ALA A 552 27.49 18.65 10.69
CA ALA A 552 28.50 19.47 11.34
C ALA A 552 28.50 20.90 10.80
N ARG A 553 28.35 21.08 9.49
CA ARG A 553 28.24 22.40 8.85
C ARG A 553 26.92 23.10 9.19
N LEU A 554 25.81 22.34 9.26
CA LEU A 554 24.52 22.85 9.72
C LEU A 554 24.61 23.41 11.16
N PHE A 555 25.49 22.85 11.99
CA PHE A 555 25.76 23.28 13.36
C PHE A 555 26.95 24.22 13.51
N ASN A 556 27.44 24.79 12.40
CA ASN A 556 28.52 25.77 12.38
C ASN A 556 29.83 25.25 13.01
N ALA A 557 30.15 23.96 12.84
CA ALA A 557 31.43 23.40 13.26
C ALA A 557 32.60 24.16 12.60
N PRO A 558 33.70 24.42 13.32
CA PRO A 558 34.84 25.21 12.82
C PRO A 558 35.68 24.40 11.83
N LEU A 559 35.16 24.19 10.62
CA LEU A 559 35.76 23.36 9.58
C LEU A 559 36.17 24.20 8.36
N SER A 560 37.34 23.91 7.81
CA SER A 560 37.79 24.47 6.54
C SER A 560 37.04 23.86 5.35
N ALA A 561 37.10 24.53 4.18
CA ALA A 561 36.54 23.98 2.95
C ALA A 561 37.22 22.64 2.59
N GLY A 562 36.45 21.55 2.52
CA GLY A 562 36.96 20.20 2.27
C GLY A 562 37.43 19.42 3.50
N GLU A 563 37.44 20.01 4.69
CA GLU A 563 37.79 19.31 5.94
C GLU A 563 36.67 18.35 6.36
N THR A 564 37.05 17.13 6.74
CA THR A 564 36.14 16.10 7.24
C THR A 564 35.78 16.37 8.69
N ALA A 565 34.48 16.44 8.97
CA ALA A 565 33.95 16.64 10.32
C ALA A 565 34.19 15.42 11.23
N VAL A 566 34.29 15.67 12.53
CA VAL A 566 34.43 14.62 13.56
C VAL A 566 33.04 14.28 14.10
N GLY A 567 32.54 13.09 13.78
CA GLY A 567 31.21 12.67 14.20
C GLY A 567 30.86 11.27 13.71
N VAL A 568 29.78 10.70 14.24
CA VAL A 568 29.34 9.34 13.90
C VAL A 568 27.82 9.22 13.80
N GLY A 569 27.38 8.30 12.94
CA GLY A 569 25.99 7.85 12.86
C GLY A 569 25.67 6.80 13.93
N THR A 570 24.60 7.02 14.66
CA THR A 570 24.12 6.17 15.77
C THR A 570 22.70 5.66 15.49
N VAL A 571 22.20 4.72 16.29
CA VAL A 571 20.79 4.27 16.19
C VAL A 571 19.81 5.39 16.60
N GLY A 572 20.27 6.32 17.45
CA GLY A 572 19.46 7.41 17.97
C GLY A 572 20.23 8.26 18.98
N SER A 573 19.62 9.35 19.44
CA SER A 573 20.26 10.24 20.42
C SER A 573 20.73 9.53 21.69
N SER A 574 20.09 8.44 22.13
CA SER A 574 20.54 7.72 23.33
C SER A 574 21.95 7.13 23.21
N GLU A 575 22.30 6.54 22.07
CA GLU A 575 23.67 6.06 21.83
C GLU A 575 24.63 7.26 21.67
N ALA A 576 24.23 8.26 20.88
CA ALA A 576 25.00 9.50 20.68
C ALA A 576 25.36 10.21 22.01
N ILE A 577 24.42 10.28 22.95
CA ILE A 577 24.61 10.86 24.28
C ILE A 577 25.59 10.05 25.10
N MET A 578 25.48 8.72 25.10
CA MET A 578 26.44 7.87 25.81
C MET A 578 27.86 8.01 25.25
N LEU A 579 28.01 8.10 23.93
CA LEU A 579 29.30 8.34 23.28
C LEU A 579 29.86 9.72 23.62
N ALA A 580 29.04 10.77 23.60
CA ALA A 580 29.44 12.11 24.00
C ALA A 580 29.86 12.15 25.48
N GLY A 581 29.06 11.55 26.37
CA GLY A 581 29.36 11.44 27.80
C GLY A 581 30.63 10.66 28.09
N LEU A 582 30.91 9.57 27.35
CA LEU A 582 32.16 8.83 27.43
C LEU A 582 33.36 9.69 27.01
N ALA A 583 33.24 10.45 25.93
CA ALA A 583 34.28 11.39 25.50
C ALA A 583 34.56 12.45 26.58
N PHE A 584 33.51 13.04 27.18
CA PHE A 584 33.67 14.00 28.29
C PHE A 584 34.29 13.37 29.52
N LYS A 585 33.80 12.20 29.96
CA LYS A 585 34.36 11.47 31.12
C LYS A 585 35.84 11.18 30.91
N ARG A 586 36.21 10.67 29.72
CA ARG A 586 37.60 10.34 29.39
C ARG A 586 38.50 11.58 29.32
N ARG A 587 38.05 12.65 28.65
CA ARG A 587 38.78 13.93 28.58
C ARG A 587 39.00 14.53 29.97
N TRP A 588 37.97 14.51 30.82
CA TRP A 588 38.07 14.93 32.23
C TRP A 588 39.07 14.06 33.01
N GLN A 589 38.99 12.72 32.90
CA GLN A 589 39.92 11.81 33.57
C GLN A 589 41.37 12.09 33.16
N ASN A 590 41.65 12.27 31.87
CA ASN A 590 42.99 12.55 31.37
C ASN A 590 43.53 13.87 31.93
N ARG A 591 42.72 14.94 31.94
CA ARG A 591 43.09 16.23 32.53
C ARG A 591 43.37 16.12 34.03
N ARG A 592 42.54 15.36 34.77
CA ARG A 592 42.73 15.16 36.23
C ARG A 592 43.99 14.35 36.52
N LYS A 593 44.26 13.29 35.76
CA LYS A 593 45.48 12.48 35.86
C LYS A 593 46.73 13.30 35.57
N ALA A 594 46.73 14.10 34.49
CA ALA A 594 47.82 14.98 34.14
C ALA A 594 48.11 16.03 35.23
N ALA A 595 47.08 16.45 35.96
CA ALA A 595 47.21 17.37 37.09
C ALA A 595 47.47 16.68 38.46
N GLY A 596 47.63 15.35 38.50
CA GLY A 596 47.83 14.59 39.74
C GLY A 596 46.62 14.60 40.70
N LYS A 597 45.39 14.83 40.19
CA LYS A 597 44.16 14.95 40.99
C LYS A 597 43.31 13.65 40.98
N PRO A 598 42.45 13.44 41.99
CA PRO A 598 41.47 12.35 42.00
C PRO A 598 40.55 12.37 40.78
N HIS A 599 40.17 11.19 40.28
CA HIS A 599 39.43 11.01 39.01
C HIS A 599 38.38 9.89 39.09
N ASP A 600 37.92 9.59 40.30
CA ASP A 600 37.01 8.49 40.66
C ASP A 600 35.55 8.94 40.86
N LYS A 601 35.28 10.24 41.02
CA LYS A 601 33.94 10.78 41.31
C LYS A 601 33.45 11.80 40.27
N PRO A 602 33.32 11.44 38.98
CA PRO A 602 32.79 12.36 37.98
C PRO A 602 31.32 12.69 38.24
N ASN A 603 30.90 13.93 37.95
CA ASN A 603 29.49 14.32 37.88
C ASN A 603 29.15 15.02 36.56
N ILE A 604 27.86 15.10 36.24
CA ILE A 604 27.32 15.86 35.12
C ILE A 604 26.18 16.75 35.63
N VAL A 605 26.06 17.97 35.10
CA VAL A 605 24.98 18.91 35.47
C VAL A 605 24.00 19.03 34.32
N THR A 606 22.70 18.83 34.60
CA THR A 606 21.59 18.94 33.64
C THR A 606 20.37 19.60 34.30
N GLY A 607 19.33 19.93 33.54
CA GLY A 607 18.01 20.19 34.11
C GLY A 607 17.29 18.91 34.52
N ALA A 608 16.35 18.98 35.46
CA ALA A 608 15.48 17.85 35.83
C ALA A 608 14.46 17.47 34.74
N ASN A 609 14.38 18.26 33.66
CA ASN A 609 13.66 17.95 32.42
C ASN A 609 14.45 17.03 31.47
N VAL A 610 15.55 16.46 31.93
CA VAL A 610 16.42 15.60 31.14
C VAL A 610 15.70 14.34 30.66
N GLN A 611 16.07 13.87 29.47
CA GLN A 611 15.56 12.61 28.94
C GLN A 611 16.28 11.44 29.65
N VAL A 612 15.54 10.36 29.94
CA VAL A 612 16.01 9.17 30.68
C VAL A 612 17.34 8.55 30.21
N CYS A 613 17.80 8.80 28.99
CA CYS A 613 19.09 8.33 28.49
C CYS A 613 20.28 8.93 29.25
N TRP A 614 20.15 10.13 29.81
CA TRP A 614 21.17 10.71 30.68
C TRP A 614 21.22 10.02 32.04
N GLU A 615 20.09 9.64 32.62
CA GLU A 615 20.06 8.77 33.81
C GLU A 615 20.70 7.41 33.53
N LYS A 616 20.42 6.82 32.36
CA LYS A 616 21.07 5.57 31.92
C LYS A 616 22.57 5.75 31.77
N PHE A 617 23.03 6.83 31.15
CA PHE A 617 24.46 7.15 31.06
C PHE A 617 25.09 7.27 32.45
N ALA A 618 24.50 8.08 33.32
CA ALA A 618 24.96 8.31 34.69
C ALA A 618 25.09 6.98 35.46
N ARG A 619 24.08 6.12 35.37
CA ARG A 619 24.04 4.83 36.06
C ARG A 619 25.04 3.82 35.49
N TYR A 620 25.08 3.66 34.17
CA TYR A 620 25.91 2.63 33.52
C TYR A 620 27.39 2.97 33.52
N PHE A 621 27.71 4.27 33.47
CA PHE A 621 29.08 4.75 33.43
C PHE A 621 29.49 5.45 34.72
N GLU A 622 28.82 5.21 35.83
CA GLU A 622 29.23 5.66 37.17
C GLU A 622 29.58 7.16 37.21
N VAL A 623 28.62 7.98 36.79
CA VAL A 623 28.69 9.45 36.86
C VAL A 623 27.53 9.92 37.73
N GLU A 624 27.80 10.79 38.70
CA GLU A 624 26.75 11.41 39.50
C GLU A 624 25.95 12.39 38.62
N LEU A 625 24.61 12.26 38.64
CA LEU A 625 23.72 13.16 37.92
C LEU A 625 23.23 14.28 38.86
N LYS A 626 23.65 15.52 38.59
CA LYS A 626 23.21 16.71 39.32
C LYS A 626 22.14 17.43 38.52
N GLU A 627 20.91 17.37 38.99
CA GLU A 627 19.75 17.94 38.30
C GLU A 627 19.33 19.29 38.89
N VAL A 628 19.29 20.32 38.06
CA VAL A 628 18.65 21.60 38.37
C VAL A 628 17.14 21.38 38.40
N LYS A 629 16.55 21.55 39.58
CA LYS A 629 15.13 21.29 39.79
C LYS A 629 14.27 22.30 39.04
N LEU A 630 13.13 21.84 38.52
CA LEU A 630 12.18 22.72 37.84
C LEU A 630 11.34 23.51 38.86
N ARG A 631 10.80 24.64 38.41
CA ARG A 631 9.90 25.48 39.21
C ARG A 631 8.76 26.01 38.35
N GLU A 632 7.64 26.36 38.96
CA GLU A 632 6.46 26.77 38.20
C GLU A 632 6.77 28.05 37.39
N GLY A 633 6.43 28.04 36.09
CA GLY A 633 6.79 29.10 35.16
C GLY A 633 8.20 29.00 34.54
N CYS A 634 9.05 28.10 35.03
CA CYS A 634 10.38 27.80 34.48
C CYS A 634 10.58 26.27 34.41
N TYR A 635 10.22 25.69 33.26
CA TYR A 635 10.15 24.24 33.03
C TYR A 635 11.39 23.67 32.31
N VAL A 636 12.48 24.43 32.32
CA VAL A 636 13.77 24.11 31.69
C VAL A 636 14.90 24.44 32.66
N MET A 637 16.12 23.97 32.39
CA MET A 637 17.28 24.26 33.22
C MET A 637 17.53 25.78 33.32
N ASP A 638 17.63 26.30 34.55
CA ASP A 638 18.12 27.66 34.80
C ASP A 638 19.66 27.70 34.66
N PRO A 639 20.21 28.51 33.73
CA PRO A 639 21.66 28.60 33.54
C PRO A 639 22.43 29.05 34.78
N ASP A 640 21.86 29.92 35.62
CA ASP A 640 22.52 30.43 36.82
C ASP A 640 22.65 29.35 37.89
N GLU A 641 21.58 28.58 38.14
CA GLU A 641 21.60 27.45 39.07
C GLU A 641 22.51 26.32 38.56
N ALA A 642 22.46 26.01 37.26
CA ALA A 642 23.33 25.02 36.65
C ALA A 642 24.81 25.36 36.88
N VAL A 643 25.20 26.60 36.61
CA VAL A 643 26.58 27.06 36.80
C VAL A 643 26.98 27.04 38.27
N GLN A 644 26.06 27.26 39.22
CA GLN A 644 26.37 27.11 40.65
C GLN A 644 26.69 25.65 41.03
N MET A 645 25.99 24.67 40.46
CA MET A 645 26.19 23.24 40.74
C MET A 645 27.50 22.65 40.20
N VAL A 646 28.14 23.32 39.23
CA VAL A 646 29.42 22.90 38.64
C VAL A 646 30.54 22.91 39.67
N ASP A 647 31.33 21.84 39.72
CA ASP A 647 32.56 21.73 40.52
C ASP A 647 33.72 21.18 39.67
N GLU A 648 34.88 20.95 40.28
CA GLU A 648 36.07 20.42 39.59
C GLU A 648 35.93 18.97 39.09
N ASN A 649 34.88 18.27 39.51
CA ASN A 649 34.54 16.91 39.11
C ASN A 649 33.46 16.87 38.01
N THR A 650 32.90 18.02 37.63
CA THR A 650 31.94 18.12 36.53
C THR A 650 32.60 17.85 35.18
N ILE A 651 32.14 16.81 34.49
CA ILE A 651 32.67 16.39 33.18
C ILE A 651 32.14 17.27 32.04
N CYS A 652 30.88 17.71 32.15
CA CYS A 652 30.24 18.71 31.30
C CYS A 652 28.93 19.21 31.92
N VAL A 653 28.37 20.27 31.34
CA VAL A 653 26.96 20.65 31.52
C VAL A 653 26.21 20.27 30.25
N ALA A 654 25.12 19.51 30.36
CA ALA A 654 24.31 19.13 29.20
C ALA A 654 23.04 20.00 29.13
N ALA A 655 22.98 20.87 28.12
CA ALA A 655 21.83 21.71 27.83
C ALA A 655 20.92 21.07 26.78
N ILE A 656 19.61 21.25 26.89
CA ILE A 656 18.60 20.59 26.06
C ILE A 656 18.00 21.61 25.09
N LEU A 657 18.27 21.41 23.80
CA LEU A 657 17.63 22.19 22.74
C LEU A 657 16.34 21.51 22.30
N GLY A 658 15.29 21.75 23.08
CA GLY A 658 13.95 21.21 22.85
C GLY A 658 13.57 20.19 23.91
N SER A 659 13.18 20.69 25.08
CA SER A 659 12.70 19.89 26.21
C SER A 659 11.63 18.91 25.77
N THR A 660 11.75 17.65 26.16
CA THR A 660 10.70 16.66 25.84
C THR A 660 9.40 16.97 26.56
N LEU A 661 9.43 17.69 27.68
CA LEU A 661 8.24 18.05 28.45
C LEU A 661 7.44 19.16 27.76
N THR A 662 8.10 20.29 27.48
CA THR A 662 7.43 21.53 27.05
C THR A 662 7.80 22.01 25.66
N GLY A 663 8.77 21.38 24.99
CA GLY A 663 9.28 21.79 23.68
C GLY A 663 10.19 23.01 23.71
N GLU A 664 10.41 23.61 24.87
CA GLU A 664 11.20 24.83 25.04
C GLU A 664 12.69 24.59 24.83
N PHE A 665 13.38 25.59 24.27
CA PHE A 665 14.84 25.59 24.11
C PHE A 665 15.49 26.19 25.35
N GLU A 666 16.46 25.48 25.94
CA GLU A 666 17.30 26.04 27.00
C GLU A 666 18.22 27.14 26.46
N ASP A 667 18.52 28.13 27.29
CA ASP A 667 19.38 29.27 26.92
C ASP A 667 20.86 28.89 26.97
N VAL A 668 21.30 28.17 25.92
CA VAL A 668 22.68 27.68 25.76
C VAL A 668 23.68 28.85 25.71
N LYS A 669 23.30 30.00 25.14
CA LYS A 669 24.17 31.19 25.06
C LYS A 669 24.43 31.77 26.43
N ARG A 670 23.40 31.96 27.26
CA ARG A 670 23.56 32.43 28.65
C ARG A 670 24.39 31.43 29.46
N LEU A 671 24.11 30.13 29.33
CA LEU A 671 24.89 29.08 29.98
C LEU A 671 26.37 29.16 29.58
N ASN A 672 26.68 29.28 28.29
CA ASN A 672 28.04 29.45 27.78
C ASN A 672 28.73 30.66 28.40
N ASN A 673 28.06 31.80 28.46
CA ASN A 673 28.65 33.04 28.98
C ASN A 673 28.95 32.94 30.48
N LEU A 674 28.01 32.44 31.27
CA LEU A 674 28.17 32.26 32.71
C LEU A 674 29.25 31.22 33.04
N LEU A 675 29.27 30.11 32.30
CA LEU A 675 30.27 29.06 32.48
C LEU A 675 31.66 29.52 32.03
N ALA A 676 31.78 30.38 31.02
CA ALA A 676 33.05 31.00 30.63
C ALA A 676 33.62 31.87 31.76
N ILE A 677 32.79 32.68 32.42
CA ILE A 677 33.18 33.47 33.59
C ILE A 677 33.65 32.54 34.73
N LYS A 678 32.91 31.46 35.00
CA LYS A 678 33.31 30.48 36.02
C LYS A 678 34.61 29.76 35.66
N ASN A 679 34.81 29.38 34.41
CA ASN A 679 36.05 28.76 33.92
C ASN A 679 37.25 29.71 34.05
N MET A 680 37.10 31.01 33.74
CA MET A 680 38.17 31.98 33.96
C MET A 680 38.58 32.11 35.43
N ARG A 681 37.62 32.01 36.37
CA ARG A 681 37.88 32.11 37.81
C ARG A 681 38.46 30.83 38.42
N THR A 682 38.03 29.67 37.94
CA THR A 682 38.32 28.36 38.56
C THR A 682 39.43 27.58 37.85
N GLY A 683 39.65 27.85 36.56
CA GLY A 683 40.56 27.09 35.70
C GLY A 683 40.08 25.68 35.37
N TRP A 684 38.82 25.32 35.63
CA TRP A 684 38.33 23.96 35.46
C TRP A 684 38.04 23.54 34.01
N ASP A 685 37.89 24.50 33.09
CA ASP A 685 37.57 24.25 31.67
C ASP A 685 36.37 23.29 31.51
N THR A 686 35.26 23.58 32.19
CA THR A 686 34.03 22.79 32.11
C THR A 686 33.36 23.05 30.75
N PRO A 687 33.13 22.00 29.93
CA PRO A 687 32.51 22.13 28.61
C PRO A 687 30.97 22.00 28.65
N ILE A 688 30.35 22.31 27.52
CA ILE A 688 28.92 22.12 27.26
C ILE A 688 28.71 21.02 26.21
N HIS A 689 27.76 20.13 26.49
CA HIS A 689 27.11 19.30 25.50
C HIS A 689 25.72 19.87 25.19
N VAL A 690 25.30 19.83 23.92
CA VAL A 690 23.92 20.19 23.57
C VAL A 690 23.16 18.94 23.13
N ASP A 691 22.18 18.53 23.93
CA ASP A 691 21.19 17.55 23.54
C ASP A 691 20.16 18.22 22.64
N ALA A 692 20.45 18.22 21.34
CA ALA A 692 19.60 18.77 20.31
C ALA A 692 18.76 17.67 19.63
N ALA A 693 18.36 16.62 20.36
CA ALA A 693 17.68 15.46 19.79
C ALA A 693 16.52 15.83 18.85
N SER A 694 15.68 16.81 19.22
CA SER A 694 14.66 17.40 18.36
C SER A 694 15.11 18.73 17.75
N GLY A 695 15.53 19.70 18.58
CA GLY A 695 15.81 21.06 18.13
C GLY A 695 16.91 21.19 17.08
N GLY A 696 17.80 20.20 16.97
CA GLY A 696 18.91 20.20 16.02
C GLY A 696 18.46 20.24 14.56
N PHE A 697 17.30 19.69 14.21
CA PHE A 697 16.73 19.81 12.86
C PHE A 697 15.56 20.81 12.79
N ILE A 698 15.45 21.73 13.75
CA ILE A 698 14.43 22.79 13.76
C ILE A 698 15.11 24.16 13.79
N ALA A 699 15.95 24.40 14.79
CA ALA A 699 16.56 25.69 15.04
C ALA A 699 17.38 26.22 13.85
N PRO A 700 18.19 25.42 13.12
CA PRO A 700 18.90 25.92 11.96
C PRO A 700 18.00 26.51 10.88
N PHE A 701 16.79 25.98 10.70
CA PHE A 701 15.89 26.34 9.60
C PHE A 701 14.94 27.48 9.95
N LEU A 702 14.42 27.48 11.20
CA LEU A 702 13.45 28.47 11.67
C LEU A 702 14.07 29.63 12.46
N TYR A 703 15.17 29.39 13.15
CA TYR A 703 15.81 30.35 14.06
C TYR A 703 17.33 30.41 13.82
N PRO A 704 17.79 30.67 12.59
CA PRO A 704 19.22 30.65 12.27
C PRO A 704 20.05 31.65 13.09
N GLU A 705 19.42 32.73 13.57
CA GLU A 705 20.01 33.75 14.43
C GLU A 705 20.24 33.28 15.88
N LEU A 706 19.56 32.23 16.32
CA LEU A 706 19.74 31.67 17.66
C LEU A 706 21.12 31.03 17.74
N GLU A 707 21.98 31.53 18.62
CA GLU A 707 23.28 30.93 18.92
C GLU A 707 23.12 29.86 19.99
N TRP A 708 23.22 28.60 19.57
CA TRP A 708 23.11 27.44 20.45
C TRP A 708 24.14 26.34 20.14
N ASP A 709 24.78 26.42 18.96
CA ASP A 709 25.60 25.37 18.37
C ASP A 709 27.11 25.68 18.53
N PHE A 710 27.95 25.18 17.61
CA PHE A 710 29.40 25.39 17.68
C PHE A 710 29.85 26.85 17.48
N ARG A 711 28.96 27.79 17.19
CA ARG A 711 29.26 29.23 17.37
C ARG A 711 29.66 29.56 18.82
N LEU A 712 29.14 28.82 19.79
CA LEU A 712 29.47 28.97 21.21
C LEU A 712 30.75 28.18 21.57
N PRO A 713 31.81 28.82 22.09
CA PRO A 713 33.12 28.17 22.27
C PRO A 713 33.15 26.99 23.25
N LEU A 714 32.27 26.99 24.27
CA LEU A 714 32.21 25.92 25.26
C LEU A 714 31.39 24.73 24.77
N VAL A 715 30.63 24.84 23.68
CA VAL A 715 29.94 23.70 23.08
C VAL A 715 30.97 22.82 22.36
N LYS A 716 31.20 21.62 22.91
CA LYS A 716 32.23 20.67 22.44
C LYS A 716 31.66 19.48 21.68
N SER A 717 30.40 19.14 21.90
CA SER A 717 29.68 18.15 21.09
C SER A 717 28.17 18.39 21.11
N ILE A 718 27.51 17.91 20.07
CA ILE A 718 26.07 18.07 19.85
C ILE A 718 25.52 16.73 19.36
N ASN A 719 24.42 16.25 19.94
CA ASN A 719 23.66 15.14 19.38
C ASN A 719 22.38 15.59 18.69
N VAL A 720 21.91 14.83 17.70
CA VAL A 720 20.58 15.04 17.08
C VAL A 720 19.96 13.71 16.65
N SER A 721 18.65 13.56 16.78
CA SER A 721 17.93 12.37 16.28
C SER A 721 17.44 12.63 14.86
N GLY A 722 18.04 11.95 13.88
CA GLY A 722 17.57 11.98 12.50
C GLY A 722 16.12 11.48 12.40
N HIS A 723 15.77 10.49 13.21
CA HIS A 723 14.43 9.94 13.22
C HIS A 723 13.35 10.77 13.95
N LYS A 724 13.65 12.02 14.34
CA LYS A 724 12.67 12.96 14.89
C LYS A 724 12.31 14.02 13.85
N TYR A 725 12.93 15.20 13.94
CA TYR A 725 12.75 16.27 12.96
C TYR A 725 13.80 16.22 11.84
N GLY A 726 14.67 15.21 11.83
CA GLY A 726 15.49 14.87 10.65
C GLY A 726 14.72 14.12 9.57
N LEU A 727 13.41 13.86 9.80
CA LEU A 727 12.45 13.35 8.82
C LEU A 727 12.76 11.93 8.31
N VAL A 728 13.22 11.04 9.19
CA VAL A 728 13.50 9.63 8.85
C VAL A 728 12.75 8.70 9.81
N TYR A 729 12.35 7.49 9.38
CA TYR A 729 11.83 6.50 10.33
C TYR A 729 12.83 6.14 11.44
N ALA A 730 12.32 5.51 12.50
CA ALA A 730 13.10 5.07 13.65
C ALA A 730 14.38 4.31 13.25
N GLY A 731 15.49 4.62 13.93
CA GLY A 731 16.76 3.89 13.79
C GLY A 731 17.98 4.71 13.34
N VAL A 732 17.87 6.05 13.24
CA VAL A 732 19.03 6.92 13.00
C VAL A 732 19.16 8.12 13.95
N GLY A 733 20.37 8.34 14.46
CA GLY A 733 20.80 9.52 15.21
C GLY A 733 22.23 9.90 14.89
N TRP A 734 22.70 11.03 15.42
CA TRP A 734 24.00 11.61 15.09
C TRP A 734 24.62 12.24 16.33
N VAL A 735 25.94 12.16 16.42
CA VAL A 735 26.76 12.99 17.32
C VAL A 735 27.91 13.58 16.54
N VAL A 736 28.16 14.88 16.76
CA VAL A 736 29.28 15.63 16.18
C VAL A 736 30.08 16.24 17.31
N TRP A 737 31.41 16.20 17.19
CA TRP A 737 32.35 16.90 18.05
C TRP A 737 32.88 18.15 17.35
N ARG A 738 33.17 19.18 18.15
CA ARG A 738 33.64 20.47 17.64
C ARG A 738 34.97 20.31 16.90
N ASN A 739 35.94 19.66 17.54
CA ASN A 739 37.27 19.39 16.99
C ASN A 739 37.70 17.95 17.30
N LYS A 740 38.79 17.49 16.66
CA LYS A 740 39.40 16.18 16.94
C LYS A 740 39.80 16.02 18.41
N GLU A 741 40.28 17.09 19.05
CA GLU A 741 40.69 17.08 20.47
C GLU A 741 39.54 16.83 21.46
N ASP A 742 38.30 17.04 21.04
CA ASP A 742 37.11 16.81 21.86
C ASP A 742 36.69 15.33 21.87
N LEU A 743 37.30 14.50 21.02
CA LEU A 743 37.14 13.05 20.98
C LEU A 743 38.49 12.35 21.29
N PRO A 744 38.69 11.83 22.52
CA PRO A 744 39.92 11.16 22.89
C PRO A 744 40.22 9.94 22.00
N GLU A 745 41.43 9.90 21.42
CA GLU A 745 41.84 8.88 20.43
C GLU A 745 41.78 7.46 21.02
N GLU A 746 41.99 7.29 22.33
CA GLU A 746 41.91 5.98 23.01
C GLU A 746 40.48 5.41 23.09
N LEU A 747 39.47 6.17 22.70
CA LEU A 747 38.09 5.68 22.55
C LEU A 747 37.78 5.22 21.12
N ILE A 748 38.64 5.53 20.16
CA ILE A 748 38.46 5.18 18.75
C ILE A 748 39.06 3.79 18.51
N PHE A 749 38.25 2.90 17.94
CA PHE A 749 38.67 1.58 17.51
C PHE A 749 38.92 1.58 16.01
N HIS A 750 40.09 1.11 15.61
CA HIS A 750 40.48 0.98 14.21
C HIS A 750 40.28 -0.48 13.77
N ILE A 751 39.33 -0.70 12.86
CA ILE A 751 38.91 -2.03 12.40
C ILE A 751 39.40 -2.22 10.98
N ASN A 752 40.15 -3.30 10.71
CA ASN A 752 40.73 -3.55 9.39
C ASN A 752 40.38 -4.91 8.76
N TYR A 753 39.66 -5.78 9.48
CA TYR A 753 39.37 -7.13 9.00
C TYR A 753 38.28 -7.20 7.91
N LEU A 754 37.62 -6.07 7.62
CA LEU A 754 36.60 -5.94 6.57
C LEU A 754 37.16 -5.40 5.24
N GLY A 755 38.47 -5.12 5.17
CA GLY A 755 39.18 -4.80 3.91
C GLY A 755 39.90 -3.46 3.88
N ALA A 756 39.60 -2.54 4.79
CA ALA A 756 40.30 -1.26 4.97
C ALA A 756 40.24 -0.83 6.45
N ASP A 757 41.16 0.03 6.87
CA ASP A 757 41.18 0.59 8.22
C ASP A 757 40.05 1.61 8.40
N GLN A 758 39.15 1.35 9.34
CA GLN A 758 37.97 2.18 9.62
C GLN A 758 37.98 2.65 11.08
N PRO A 759 38.05 3.97 11.34
CA PRO A 759 37.91 4.50 12.70
C PRO A 759 36.45 4.45 13.13
N THR A 760 36.17 3.70 14.19
CA THR A 760 34.83 3.48 14.73
C THR A 760 34.74 3.90 16.19
N PHE A 761 33.68 4.62 16.54
CA PHE A 761 33.33 4.95 17.92
C PHE A 761 31.82 4.83 18.09
N THR A 762 31.34 3.59 18.21
CA THR A 762 29.92 3.25 18.36
C THR A 762 29.74 2.19 19.45
N LEU A 763 28.56 2.15 20.08
CA LEU A 763 28.22 1.07 21.01
C LEU A 763 27.63 -0.14 20.28
N ASN A 764 26.99 0.12 19.13
CA ASN A 764 26.52 -0.90 18.21
C ASN A 764 27.58 -1.24 17.17
N PHE A 765 27.51 -2.46 16.63
CA PHE A 765 28.32 -2.90 15.49
C PHE A 765 27.46 -3.07 14.23
N SER A 766 26.90 -4.25 13.99
CA SER A 766 26.00 -4.50 12.85
C SER A 766 24.63 -3.88 13.07
N LYS A 767 24.17 -3.07 12.11
CA LYS A 767 22.83 -2.42 12.12
C LYS A 767 22.37 -2.04 10.71
N GLY A 768 21.06 -1.82 10.57
CA GLY A 768 20.42 -1.38 9.32
C GLY A 768 20.82 0.05 8.89
N THR A 769 20.42 0.43 7.68
CA THR A 769 20.99 1.59 6.97
C THR A 769 20.00 2.73 6.76
N GLN A 770 19.34 3.16 7.83
CA GLN A 770 18.51 4.38 7.86
C GLN A 770 19.29 5.65 7.45
N ILE A 771 20.62 5.60 7.43
CA ILE A 771 21.48 6.67 6.94
C ILE A 771 21.27 6.96 5.45
N ILE A 772 20.95 5.96 4.63
CA ILE A 772 20.63 6.17 3.21
C ILE A 772 19.39 7.07 3.11
N ALA A 773 18.38 6.80 3.94
CA ALA A 773 17.17 7.59 4.02
C ALA A 773 17.45 9.02 4.52
N GLN A 774 18.34 9.18 5.52
CA GLN A 774 18.75 10.51 5.97
C GLN A 774 19.44 11.31 4.86
N TYR A 775 20.33 10.67 4.09
CA TYR A 775 21.03 11.31 2.99
C TYR A 775 20.05 11.69 1.86
N TYR A 776 19.07 10.83 1.56
CA TYR A 776 17.97 11.15 0.65
C TYR A 776 17.25 12.43 1.07
N GLN A 777 16.84 12.54 2.35
CA GLN A 777 16.16 13.74 2.85
C GLN A 777 17.03 15.00 2.68
N PHE A 778 18.33 14.92 2.94
CA PHE A 778 19.24 16.05 2.70
C PHE A 778 19.32 16.47 1.24
N LEU A 779 19.43 15.52 0.31
CA LEU A 779 19.51 15.80 -1.13
C LEU A 779 18.19 16.32 -1.70
N ARG A 780 17.08 15.70 -1.32
CA ARG A 780 15.75 15.98 -1.89
C ARG A 780 15.13 17.25 -1.35
N LEU A 781 15.31 17.54 -0.05
CA LEU A 781 14.72 18.74 0.57
C LEU A 781 15.66 19.94 0.51
N GLY A 782 16.96 19.71 0.72
CA GLY A 782 17.90 20.80 0.95
C GLY A 782 17.45 21.70 2.11
N PHE A 783 18.07 22.88 2.23
CA PHE A 783 17.70 23.81 3.31
C PHE A 783 16.26 24.30 3.19
N GLU A 784 15.81 24.60 1.97
CA GLU A 784 14.48 25.13 1.67
C GLU A 784 13.37 24.15 2.08
N GLY A 785 13.47 22.88 1.66
CA GLY A 785 12.46 21.88 1.97
C GLY A 785 12.34 21.62 3.47
N TYR A 786 13.47 21.54 4.20
CA TYR A 786 13.42 21.43 5.65
C TYR A 786 12.75 22.65 6.28
N ARG A 787 13.06 23.88 5.83
CA ARG A 787 12.39 25.09 6.33
C ARG A 787 10.88 25.02 6.12
N ASN A 788 10.42 24.68 4.91
CA ASN A 788 9.00 24.59 4.59
C ASN A 788 8.27 23.55 5.48
N VAL A 789 8.89 22.39 5.71
CA VAL A 789 8.32 21.36 6.60
C VAL A 789 8.21 21.86 8.04
N MET A 790 9.26 22.51 8.56
CA MET A 790 9.26 23.03 9.94
C MET A 790 8.26 24.19 10.11
N GLU A 791 8.11 25.07 9.11
CA GLU A 791 7.12 26.14 9.10
C GLU A 791 5.68 25.58 9.14
N ASN A 792 5.39 24.55 8.33
CA ASN A 792 4.08 23.89 8.33
C ASN A 792 3.76 23.21 9.68
N CYS A 793 4.77 22.59 10.31
CA CYS A 793 4.62 22.00 11.64
C CYS A 793 4.31 23.08 12.69
N MET A 794 5.03 24.21 12.65
CA MET A 794 4.79 25.32 13.57
C MET A 794 3.42 25.96 13.37
N GLU A 795 2.96 26.12 12.14
CA GLU A 795 1.63 26.65 11.84
C GLU A 795 0.54 25.72 12.38
N SER A 796 0.69 24.41 12.21
CA SER A 796 -0.25 23.43 12.79
C SER A 796 -0.23 23.45 14.32
N ALA A 797 0.93 23.64 14.95
CA ALA A 797 1.05 23.83 16.39
C ALA A 797 0.37 25.14 16.87
N ARG A 798 0.46 26.22 16.10
CA ARG A 798 -0.24 27.50 16.36
C ARG A 798 -1.75 27.31 16.33
N ILE A 799 -2.28 26.62 15.31
CA ILE A 799 -3.71 26.31 15.20
C ILE A 799 -4.20 25.51 16.42
N LEU A 800 -3.44 24.50 16.84
CA LEU A 800 -3.75 23.71 18.04
C LEU A 800 -3.76 24.57 19.31
N ARG A 801 -2.75 25.42 19.50
CA ARG A 801 -2.66 26.35 20.63
C ARG A 801 -3.90 27.23 20.70
N GLU A 802 -4.22 27.93 19.62
CA GLU A 802 -5.37 28.85 19.57
C GLU A 802 -6.70 28.13 19.78
N GLY A 803 -6.84 26.93 19.21
CA GLY A 803 -8.02 26.09 19.40
C GLY A 803 -8.21 25.67 20.86
N LEU A 804 -7.15 25.23 21.52
CA LEU A 804 -7.17 24.84 22.93
C LEU A 804 -7.41 26.05 23.85
N GLU A 805 -6.81 27.20 23.57
CA GLU A 805 -7.04 28.43 24.34
C GLU A 805 -8.49 28.92 24.21
N ARG A 806 -9.08 28.82 23.01
CA ARG A 806 -10.47 29.21 22.74
C ARG A 806 -11.50 28.41 23.54
N THR A 807 -11.18 27.18 23.95
CA THR A 807 -12.05 26.41 24.85
C THR A 807 -12.25 27.10 26.21
N GLY A 808 -11.31 27.96 26.61
CA GLY A 808 -11.30 28.59 27.92
C GLY A 808 -10.96 27.63 29.07
N ARG A 809 -10.70 26.34 28.80
CA ARG A 809 -10.50 25.29 29.82
C ARG A 809 -9.05 25.01 30.17
N PHE A 810 -8.11 25.40 29.31
CA PHE A 810 -6.70 25.05 29.45
C PHE A 810 -5.79 26.26 29.67
N THR A 811 -4.64 26.01 30.28
CA THR A 811 -3.47 26.89 30.29
C THR A 811 -2.38 26.22 29.48
N VAL A 812 -1.96 26.85 28.38
CA VAL A 812 -0.83 26.37 27.57
C VAL A 812 0.48 26.79 28.24
N ILE A 813 1.37 25.82 28.46
CA ILE A 813 2.66 26.03 29.13
C ILE A 813 3.86 25.96 28.18
N SER A 814 3.71 25.38 26.98
CA SER A 814 4.75 25.45 25.96
C SER A 814 4.86 26.86 25.37
N LYS A 815 6.09 27.28 25.06
CA LYS A 815 6.38 28.56 24.40
C LYS A 815 5.99 28.53 22.92
N GLU A 816 5.83 29.71 22.32
CA GLU A 816 5.57 29.83 20.87
C GLU A 816 6.81 29.52 20.03
N ARG A 817 8.01 29.80 20.56
CA ARG A 817 9.29 29.41 19.95
C ARG A 817 9.80 28.14 20.61
N GLY A 818 10.20 27.17 19.80
CA GLY A 818 10.73 25.90 20.28
C GLY A 818 10.44 24.76 19.31
N VAL A 819 10.21 23.58 19.85
CA VAL A 819 9.76 22.41 19.09
C VAL A 819 8.27 22.56 18.71
N PRO A 820 7.84 22.17 17.49
CA PRO A 820 6.43 22.14 17.09
C PRO A 820 5.59 21.20 17.96
N LEU A 821 5.13 21.69 19.11
CA LEU A 821 4.28 20.96 20.04
C LEU A 821 3.46 21.91 20.92
N VAL A 822 2.39 21.38 21.49
CA VAL A 822 1.55 22.09 22.46
C VAL A 822 1.49 21.29 23.76
N ALA A 823 2.05 21.84 24.83
CA ALA A 823 1.94 21.30 26.18
C ALA A 823 0.99 22.17 27.00
N PHE A 824 -0.01 21.57 27.64
CA PHE A 824 -1.10 22.29 28.30
C PHE A 824 -1.65 21.53 29.51
N THR A 825 -2.24 22.27 30.46
CA THR A 825 -2.88 21.76 31.68
C THR A 825 -4.31 22.29 31.78
N PHE A 826 -5.20 21.60 32.50
CA PHE A 826 -6.51 22.15 32.86
C PHE A 826 -6.36 23.36 33.80
N LYS A 827 -7.19 24.38 33.60
CA LYS A 827 -7.36 25.48 34.55
C LYS A 827 -7.94 24.91 35.85
N GLY A 828 -7.30 25.19 36.99
CA GLY A 828 -7.60 24.56 38.27
C GLY A 828 -6.75 23.33 38.60
N ARG A 829 -5.85 22.91 37.69
CA ARG A 829 -4.87 21.81 37.90
C ARG A 829 -5.51 20.46 38.24
N ASP A 830 -6.67 20.17 37.64
CA ASP A 830 -7.33 18.86 37.81
C ASP A 830 -6.55 17.76 37.08
N THR A 831 -5.74 17.03 37.85
CA THR A 831 -4.93 15.93 37.35
C THR A 831 -5.78 14.76 36.85
N ALA A 832 -6.87 14.43 37.55
CA ALA A 832 -7.76 13.33 37.16
C ALA A 832 -8.43 13.61 35.80
N LEU A 833 -8.84 14.86 35.57
CA LEU A 833 -9.46 15.26 34.31
C LEU A 833 -8.49 15.20 33.13
N ALA A 834 -7.20 15.51 33.34
CA ALA A 834 -6.17 15.35 32.31
C ALA A 834 -6.04 13.90 31.82
N PHE A 835 -5.97 12.94 32.74
CA PHE A 835 -5.92 11.51 32.41
C PHE A 835 -7.23 11.01 31.78
N ARG A 836 -8.40 11.50 32.24
CA ARG A 836 -9.70 11.15 31.65
C ARG A 836 -9.83 11.65 30.21
N LEU A 837 -9.41 12.88 29.92
CA LEU A 837 -9.39 13.43 28.57
C LEU A 837 -8.49 12.60 27.65
N SER A 838 -7.26 12.28 28.09
CA SER A 838 -6.34 11.40 27.37
C SER A 838 -6.96 10.03 27.04
N ALA A 839 -7.59 9.39 28.02
CA ALA A 839 -8.24 8.09 27.84
C ALA A 839 -9.45 8.17 26.89
N ALA A 840 -10.28 9.20 27.00
CA ALA A 840 -11.46 9.37 26.16
C ALA A 840 -11.11 9.63 24.69
N LEU A 841 -10.02 10.38 24.41
CA LEU A 841 -9.55 10.64 23.05
C LEU A 841 -9.14 9.36 22.29
N ARG A 842 -8.77 8.29 22.99
CA ARG A 842 -8.40 6.99 22.38
C ARG A 842 -9.51 6.37 21.55
N ARG A 843 -10.78 6.62 21.86
CA ARG A 843 -11.92 6.08 21.10
C ARG A 843 -12.00 6.62 19.67
N PHE A 844 -11.36 7.76 19.41
CA PHE A 844 -11.20 8.34 18.09
C PHE A 844 -9.86 7.96 17.42
N GLY A 845 -9.07 7.11 18.07
CA GLY A 845 -7.73 6.70 17.65
C GLY A 845 -6.59 7.62 18.09
N TRP A 846 -6.88 8.79 18.68
CA TRP A 846 -5.86 9.75 19.11
C TRP A 846 -5.08 9.25 20.32
N ILE A 847 -3.76 9.35 20.25
CA ILE A 847 -2.86 9.07 21.38
C ILE A 847 -2.28 10.38 21.89
N VAL A 848 -2.86 10.93 22.95
CA VAL A 848 -2.34 12.12 23.62
C VAL A 848 -1.86 11.73 25.01
N PRO A 849 -0.57 11.83 25.33
CA PRO A 849 -0.06 11.50 26.65
C PRO A 849 -0.52 12.55 27.67
N ALA A 850 -0.96 12.07 28.84
CA ALA A 850 -1.03 12.84 30.07
C ALA A 850 0.04 12.31 31.04
N TYR A 851 0.81 13.19 31.68
CA TYR A 851 1.86 12.81 32.62
C TYR A 851 2.08 13.90 33.67
N THR A 852 2.64 13.53 34.82
CA THR A 852 3.02 14.48 35.87
C THR A 852 4.40 15.07 35.61
N MET A 853 4.62 16.33 35.96
CA MET A 853 5.94 16.97 35.84
C MET A 853 6.96 16.37 36.84
N PRO A 854 8.28 16.57 36.60
CA PRO A 854 9.35 16.14 37.51
C PRO A 854 9.29 16.77 38.91
N ALA A 855 10.28 16.40 39.75
CA ALA A 855 10.38 16.81 41.14
C ALA A 855 10.15 18.32 41.37
N ASN A 856 9.40 18.66 42.42
CA ASN A 856 8.84 19.97 42.78
C ASN A 856 7.58 20.41 42.00
N LEU A 857 7.20 19.71 40.93
CA LEU A 857 6.03 20.02 40.11
C LEU A 857 5.08 18.82 39.92
N GLU A 858 5.21 17.77 40.74
CA GLU A 858 4.44 16.52 40.64
C GLU A 858 2.92 16.73 40.73
N HIS A 859 2.51 17.84 41.35
CA HIS A 859 1.11 18.26 41.46
C HIS A 859 0.50 18.76 40.13
N MET A 860 1.30 18.92 39.08
CA MET A 860 0.85 19.33 37.74
C MET A 860 0.80 18.14 36.78
N ALA A 861 -0.38 17.87 36.20
CA ALA A 861 -0.52 16.98 35.05
C ALA A 861 -0.56 17.77 33.74
N VAL A 862 0.23 17.33 32.78
CA VAL A 862 0.39 17.97 31.47
C VAL A 862 -0.06 17.01 30.38
N LEU A 863 -0.88 17.52 29.47
CA LEU A 863 -1.17 16.91 28.18
C LEU A 863 -0.20 17.50 27.15
N ARG A 864 0.36 16.66 26.27
CA ARG A 864 1.29 17.11 25.22
C ARG A 864 0.87 16.58 23.86
N VAL A 865 0.75 17.48 22.89
CA VAL A 865 0.53 17.13 21.48
C VAL A 865 1.76 17.49 20.69
N VAL A 866 2.48 16.49 20.17
CA VAL A 866 3.62 16.68 19.29
C VAL A 866 3.14 16.79 17.84
N VAL A 867 3.57 17.83 17.15
CA VAL A 867 3.26 18.06 15.73
C VAL A 867 4.44 17.64 14.87
N ARG A 868 4.20 16.69 13.97
CA ARG A 868 5.17 16.15 13.01
C ARG A 868 4.76 16.51 11.59
N GLU A 869 5.65 16.22 10.63
CA GLU A 869 5.47 16.51 9.20
C GLU A 869 4.13 16.03 8.63
N ASP A 870 3.63 14.87 9.08
CA ASP A 870 2.38 14.25 8.59
C ASP A 870 1.11 14.68 9.34
N PHE A 871 1.22 15.68 10.22
CA PHE A 871 0.12 16.27 10.97
C PHE A 871 -0.21 17.68 10.44
N GLY A 872 -0.92 17.71 9.30
CA GLY A 872 -1.36 18.97 8.68
C GLY A 872 -2.62 19.56 9.31
N ARG A 873 -3.01 20.74 8.81
CA ARG A 873 -4.16 21.54 9.28
C ARG A 873 -5.45 20.74 9.48
N THR A 874 -5.85 19.92 8.51
CA THR A 874 -7.09 19.13 8.59
C THR A 874 -7.09 18.18 9.80
N MET A 875 -5.94 17.61 10.14
CA MET A 875 -5.79 16.75 11.31
C MET A 875 -5.86 17.56 12.62
N ALA A 876 -5.27 18.76 12.64
CA ALA A 876 -5.36 19.68 13.78
C ALA A 876 -6.81 20.11 14.07
N GLU A 877 -7.56 20.50 13.04
CA GLU A 877 -8.97 20.90 13.17
C GLU A 877 -9.85 19.74 13.65
N ARG A 878 -9.63 18.53 13.11
CA ARG A 878 -10.35 17.33 13.53
C ARG A 878 -10.02 16.92 14.97
N PHE A 879 -8.75 17.02 15.36
CA PHE A 879 -8.32 16.79 16.73
C PHE A 879 -9.02 17.76 17.71
N LEU A 880 -9.03 19.06 17.41
CA LEU A 880 -9.69 20.07 18.23
C LEU A 880 -11.20 19.83 18.35
N SER A 881 -11.86 19.46 17.25
CA SER A 881 -13.27 19.07 17.27
C SER A 881 -13.52 17.88 18.22
N ASN A 882 -12.68 16.84 18.18
CA ASN A 882 -12.81 15.71 19.10
C ASN A 882 -12.49 16.07 20.55
N VAL A 883 -11.55 16.98 20.80
CA VAL A 883 -11.30 17.52 22.15
C VAL A 883 -12.55 18.21 22.69
N GLN A 884 -13.19 19.08 21.89
CA GLN A 884 -14.42 19.76 22.32
C GLN A 884 -15.53 18.76 22.65
N MET A 885 -15.77 17.77 21.78
CA MET A 885 -16.77 16.72 22.04
C MET A 885 -16.52 15.97 23.34
N VAL A 886 -15.25 15.62 23.64
CA VAL A 886 -14.90 14.93 24.89
C VAL A 886 -15.11 15.84 26.09
N LEU A 887 -14.77 17.13 26.00
CA LEU A 887 -14.98 18.08 27.08
C LEU A 887 -16.48 18.24 27.42
N ASP A 888 -17.33 18.34 26.39
CA ASP A 888 -18.78 18.45 26.59
C ASP A 888 -19.33 17.21 27.31
N GLU A 889 -18.89 16.01 26.92
CA GLU A 889 -19.29 14.76 27.59
C GLU A 889 -18.81 14.68 29.05
N LEU A 890 -17.58 15.11 29.33
CA LEU A 890 -17.04 15.13 30.69
C LEU A 890 -17.82 16.12 31.59
N ASP A 891 -18.29 17.23 31.04
CA ASP A 891 -19.13 18.20 31.76
C ASP A 891 -20.53 17.64 32.04
N ASP A 892 -21.11 16.89 31.11
CA ASP A 892 -22.42 16.25 31.29
C ASP A 892 -22.35 15.13 32.34
N GLU A 893 -21.27 14.33 32.34
CA GLU A 893 -20.99 13.33 33.40
C GLU A 893 -20.90 13.99 34.78
N ALA A 894 -20.20 15.13 34.89
CA ALA A 894 -20.02 15.85 36.15
C ALA A 894 -21.33 16.41 36.73
N LYS A 895 -22.33 16.70 35.88
CA LYS A 895 -23.65 17.21 36.30
C LYS A 895 -24.61 16.10 36.76
N GLY A 896 -24.18 14.84 36.81
CA GLY A 896 -25.03 13.70 37.17
C GLY A 896 -26.12 13.39 36.14
N GLY A 897 -26.01 13.95 34.93
CA GLY A 897 -26.92 13.65 33.83
C GLY A 897 -26.63 12.25 33.25
N PRO A 898 -27.65 11.50 32.80
CA PRO A 898 -27.41 10.32 32.01
C PRO A 898 -26.65 10.73 30.74
N VAL A 899 -25.41 10.26 30.57
CA VAL A 899 -24.66 10.45 29.32
C VAL A 899 -25.49 9.85 28.20
N PRO A 900 -26.06 10.65 27.27
CA PRO A 900 -26.86 10.09 26.20
C PRO A 900 -25.88 9.39 25.27
N ARG A 901 -25.77 8.06 25.36
CA ARG A 901 -25.18 7.27 24.26
C ARG A 901 -26.15 7.34 23.08
N MET A 902 -26.14 8.44 22.34
CA MET A 902 -26.85 8.52 21.08
C MET A 902 -26.11 7.69 20.05
N ARG A 903 -26.71 6.58 19.62
CA ARG A 903 -26.45 6.05 18.29
C ARG A 903 -27.22 6.90 17.31
N PHE A 904 -26.51 7.61 16.44
CA PHE A 904 -27.13 8.22 15.28
C PHE A 904 -27.21 7.17 14.17
N THR A 905 -28.43 6.85 13.75
CA THR A 905 -28.67 6.35 12.40
C THR A 905 -29.07 7.56 11.58
N ILE A 906 -28.18 8.01 10.70
CA ILE A 906 -28.41 9.15 9.82
C ILE A 906 -28.98 8.61 8.51
N GLU A 907 -30.25 8.91 8.23
CA GLU A 907 -30.80 8.81 6.88
C GLU A 907 -30.77 10.18 6.23
N LEU A 908 -30.01 10.31 5.14
CA LEU A 908 -29.98 11.51 4.32
C LEU A 908 -31.18 11.47 3.36
N GLY A 909 -32.20 12.28 3.64
CA GLY A 909 -33.29 12.54 2.70
C GLY A 909 -32.85 13.48 1.57
N PRO A 910 -33.45 13.40 0.37
CA PRO A 910 -33.12 14.29 -0.74
C PRO A 910 -33.51 15.75 -0.44
N PRO A 911 -32.83 16.74 -1.03
CA PRO A 911 -33.14 18.15 -0.82
C PRO A 911 -34.53 18.47 -1.38
N ALA A 912 -35.35 19.19 -0.59
CA ALA A 912 -36.59 19.74 -1.11
C ALA A 912 -36.28 20.79 -2.18
N ARG A 913 -36.93 20.69 -3.34
CA ARG A 913 -36.78 21.68 -4.42
C ARG A 913 -37.51 22.98 -4.04
N GLY A 914 -36.73 24.04 -3.85
CA GLY A 914 -37.21 25.43 -3.85
C GLY A 914 -37.09 26.14 -2.50
N ALA A 915 -36.41 27.29 -2.54
CA ALA A 915 -36.00 28.18 -1.44
C ALA A 915 -34.75 27.74 -0.66
N GLY A 916 -33.75 28.64 -0.61
CA GLY A 916 -32.40 28.37 -0.12
C GLY A 916 -32.27 28.30 1.39
N GLU A 917 -32.61 27.14 1.96
CA GLU A 917 -32.20 26.75 3.32
C GLU A 917 -31.43 25.42 3.28
N GLU A 918 -30.50 25.26 4.23
CA GLU A 918 -29.60 24.11 4.39
C GLU A 918 -30.33 22.76 4.43
N ALA A 919 -29.63 21.69 4.04
CA ALA A 919 -30.13 20.31 4.13
C ALA A 919 -30.67 20.02 5.53
N SER A 920 -31.99 19.89 5.68
CA SER A 920 -32.61 19.68 6.98
C SER A 920 -32.26 18.28 7.50
N VAL A 921 -31.45 18.21 8.55
CA VAL A 921 -31.21 17.00 9.33
C VAL A 921 -32.51 16.63 10.05
N LYS A 922 -33.14 15.51 9.68
CA LYS A 922 -34.33 15.01 10.37
C LYS A 922 -33.99 13.80 11.23
N VAL A 923 -34.07 13.97 12.55
CA VAL A 923 -33.91 12.88 13.53
C VAL A 923 -35.14 11.97 13.46
N VAL A 924 -34.98 10.74 12.94
CA VAL A 924 -36.11 9.82 12.66
C VAL A 924 -36.65 9.15 13.94
N LYS A 925 -35.88 9.10 15.03
CA LYS A 925 -36.39 8.60 16.32
C LYS A 925 -35.60 9.18 17.50
N ARG A 926 -36.31 9.72 18.49
CA ARG A 926 -35.78 10.12 19.78
C ARG A 926 -36.32 9.16 20.83
N GLU A 927 -35.67 8.01 21.00
CA GLU A 927 -36.03 7.11 22.09
C GLU A 927 -35.31 7.56 23.36
N SER A 928 -36.07 8.04 24.34
CA SER A 928 -35.59 8.12 25.71
C SER A 928 -35.39 6.70 26.22
N VAL A 929 -34.14 6.33 26.53
CA VAL A 929 -33.83 5.05 27.17
C VAL A 929 -34.32 5.14 28.62
N VAL A 930 -35.51 4.61 28.88
CA VAL A 930 -35.95 4.35 30.25
C VAL A 930 -35.16 3.14 30.75
N ALA A 931 -34.32 3.33 31.76
CA ALA A 931 -33.63 2.24 32.41
C ALA A 931 -34.68 1.32 33.08
N VAL A 932 -34.93 0.15 32.48
CA VAL A 932 -35.74 -0.89 33.10
C VAL A 932 -34.81 -1.83 33.86
N HIS A 933 -34.79 -1.71 35.18
CA HIS A 933 -34.19 -2.74 36.04
C HIS A 933 -35.06 -4.00 35.98
N ARG A 934 -34.57 -5.06 35.33
CA ARG A 934 -35.08 -6.42 35.51
C ARG A 934 -34.09 -7.21 36.35
N SER A 935 -34.50 -7.63 37.55
CA SER A 935 -33.81 -8.67 38.29
C SER A 935 -34.07 -10.01 37.59
N VAL A 936 -33.03 -10.60 36.99
CA VAL A 936 -33.10 -11.96 36.45
C VAL A 936 -32.51 -12.89 37.49
N SER A 937 -33.34 -13.76 38.09
CA SER A 937 -32.86 -14.86 38.92
C SER A 937 -32.21 -15.91 38.02
N LEU A 938 -30.91 -16.15 38.18
CA LEU A 938 -30.18 -17.21 37.48
C LEU A 938 -30.62 -18.57 38.01
N ALA A 939 -31.60 -19.18 37.34
CA ALA A 939 -31.86 -20.62 37.44
C ALA A 939 -31.15 -21.32 36.28
N GLY A 940 -30.29 -22.27 36.66
CA GLY A 940 -29.37 -23.09 35.86
C GLY A 940 -29.65 -23.30 34.36
N GLY A 941 -28.57 -23.17 33.58
CA GLY A 941 -28.36 -24.01 32.40
C GLY A 941 -28.01 -23.30 31.10
N LYS A 942 -26.71 -23.35 30.74
CA LYS A 942 -26.13 -23.25 29.38
C LYS A 942 -26.44 -22.00 28.56
N THR A 943 -25.49 -21.05 28.57
CA THR A 943 -25.36 -19.99 27.57
C THR A 943 -24.76 -20.52 26.27
N LYS A 944 -25.53 -20.49 25.17
CA LYS A 944 -25.03 -20.51 23.79
C LYS A 944 -25.30 -19.14 23.15
N GLY A 945 -24.23 -18.48 22.68
CA GLY A 945 -24.26 -17.26 21.86
C GLY A 945 -24.66 -15.99 22.63
N VAL A 946 -24.22 -14.78 22.30
CA VAL A 946 -23.54 -14.19 21.14
C VAL A 946 -22.88 -12.90 21.68
N CYS A 947 -21.69 -12.52 21.22
CA CYS A 947 -21.13 -11.18 21.47
C CYS A 947 -21.48 -10.25 20.31
#